data_AF-A0A9P1DQ93-F1
#
_entry.id   AF-A0A9P1DQ93-F1
#
_cell.length_a   1.000
_cell.length_b   1.000
_cell.length_c   1.000
_cell.angle_alpha   90.00
_cell.angle_beta   90.00
_cell.angle_gamma   90.00
#
_symmetry.space_group_name_H-M   'P 1'
#
loop_
_entity.id
_entity.type
_entity.pdbx_description
1 polymer ?
#
loop_
_entity_poly.entity_id
_entity_poly.type
_entity_poly.pdbx_seq_one_letter_code
_entity_poly.pdbx_strand_id
1 'polypeptide(L)'
;MDTILPYDQWPDDIPSSYVRATDEEWNALVHEGYKRGLFQFCPEEEVLTGPTGEKILNGAGAVPKEKDGQVLQRFISIFCPLNAVSRKIEGQEGTLPYVGQVCLLNLPEDGCVLIDSEDLQSAFNLFEMPQGWRGLFCYRKQVPGTVLGLATEDLVYVSLRTVPMGWISAVGVVQAAIRHVAFKEAKLPLEGEIQKNKPLPEGDKFLLYLDSVDQIRPVSKAMAKVLEGTGSEEHQRLTEACDRLGLPRNEAKTLAGALHGSIQGGELRGNDGVFTLQIKKMQLDAALFMWLLAQEKWNPKRTSGIIGRFIFAGAFRRPLLAGFAEIFKHFGQTTTKVASNQSFDEVLGMLGLLPFAFTNLKSPVNPYLHATDASPTGAGSCVARQVKREPGACNPSDLLCGSCRKDMGEAMAVGEEIDCPKKCGGHFCSLRCYLEHRDHCPLARLAVPVFSERWSGPKAPLTEAMLRQGFDLLPPYDRARGAGMDFFTEEGKSQWAVLAEEDPDYEHHAPDCKTMSRELDDAGKYFSLEHPYRSFIWYMKATMELAARPNARMAVFSNCCYGGRRAKWTAVLTNNVGIYEVLHKPECPHHGEDYQPYVAGGRVIFPTEEEAQYPTGLCTEYARGAAAHLGLAAHVQQAHQLARLQAVEAALAKYHKCEDLELRQKMAKEIIQVEDRMVAGQERQHLEWLLTRAHYRGSDIRLAVEHCGAKHLVPYPAGRWLWRDVLSFKWKKEAHINVLEAQAFLAHVRRILRDPLLRSCRLMIVVDSQVLFYAVGKGRSPSTQLNRVLRRLITVQSYRRAIRNFFRYLDDEELPVPGNSKRLDQCVSLYLEHMWQDDQPITYAVSLAALLLVSFLAFLRTGELVSLAATQVAVDTALGRILVALPSTKTSRQREETVCVEDHLVAKLVAYVLRQGCQVFWEESAASFRSTLKQFAAFFKLEEFAFSAYSLRRGGNVLKLEMCHEGIKEHFLQLMASLAGLDGHPWQFNSLVYSEEFGDISK
;
A
#
# COMPACT_ATOMS: atom_id res chain seq x y z
N MET A 1 8.04 -19.53 -35.99
CA MET A 1 8.76 -18.24 -35.97
C MET A 1 7.76 -17.17 -35.52
N ASP A 2 7.40 -17.16 -34.23
CA ASP A 2 6.36 -16.25 -33.71
C ASP A 2 6.96 -14.96 -33.09
N THR A 3 8.28 -14.83 -33.14
CA THR A 3 9.07 -13.77 -32.51
C THR A 3 9.50 -12.66 -33.48
N ILE A 4 9.36 -12.90 -34.79
CA ILE A 4 9.52 -11.89 -35.83
C ILE A 4 8.13 -11.52 -36.32
N LEU A 5 7.92 -10.23 -36.57
CA LEU A 5 6.64 -9.74 -37.07
C LEU A 5 6.39 -10.30 -38.48
N PRO A 6 5.13 -10.56 -38.85
CA PRO A 6 4.75 -10.75 -40.25
C PRO A 6 5.25 -9.59 -41.11
N TYR A 7 5.67 -9.84 -42.36
CA TYR A 7 6.28 -8.82 -43.22
C TYR A 7 5.37 -7.60 -43.47
N ASP A 8 4.05 -7.80 -43.49
CA ASP A 8 3.05 -6.73 -43.61
C ASP A 8 3.01 -5.77 -42.41
N GLN A 9 3.68 -6.12 -41.30
CA GLN A 9 3.78 -5.31 -40.09
C GLN A 9 5.18 -4.70 -39.91
N TRP A 10 6.10 -4.93 -40.85
CA TRP A 10 7.42 -4.31 -40.81
C TRP A 10 7.32 -2.82 -41.16
N PRO A 11 8.12 -1.94 -40.54
CA PRO A 11 8.15 -0.54 -40.93
C PRO A 11 8.71 -0.39 -42.35
N ASP A 12 8.17 0.58 -43.11
CA ASP A 12 8.62 0.89 -44.48
C ASP A 12 10.12 1.24 -44.55
N ASP A 13 10.65 1.87 -43.49
CA ASP A 13 12.07 2.19 -43.33
C ASP A 13 12.63 1.49 -42.09
N ILE A 14 13.31 0.36 -42.31
CA ILE A 14 13.97 -0.39 -41.24
C ILE A 14 15.28 0.32 -40.89
N PRO A 15 15.52 0.68 -39.62
CA PRO A 15 16.75 1.35 -39.21
C PRO A 15 17.96 0.52 -39.62
N SER A 16 18.91 1.13 -40.33
CA SER A 16 20.20 0.50 -40.58
C SER A 16 21.17 0.78 -39.43
N SER A 17 22.10 -0.15 -39.19
CA SER A 17 23.17 0.02 -38.21
C SER A 17 24.51 -0.45 -38.77
N TYR A 18 25.61 -0.04 -38.13
CA TYR A 18 26.97 -0.36 -38.54
C TYR A 18 27.84 -0.66 -37.32
N VAL A 19 28.92 -1.40 -37.55
CA VAL A 19 29.95 -1.66 -36.55
C VAL A 19 30.95 -0.51 -36.56
N ARG A 20 31.08 0.16 -35.41
CA ARG A 20 31.95 1.32 -35.19
C ARG A 20 33.33 0.89 -34.68
N ALA A 21 34.07 0.20 -35.54
CA ALA A 21 35.44 -0.26 -35.28
C ALA A 21 36.17 -0.42 -36.62
N THR A 22 37.50 -0.30 -36.62
CA THR A 22 38.31 -0.71 -37.79
C THR A 22 38.23 -2.23 -38.01
N ASP A 23 38.70 -2.73 -39.15
CA ASP A 23 38.68 -4.18 -39.43
C ASP A 23 39.60 -4.91 -38.45
N GLU A 24 40.76 -4.34 -38.15
CA GLU A 24 41.72 -4.90 -37.18
C GLU A 24 41.12 -4.96 -35.77
N GLU A 25 40.51 -3.86 -35.30
CA GLU A 25 39.87 -3.80 -33.98
C GLU A 25 38.69 -4.78 -33.89
N TRP A 26 37.88 -4.86 -34.94
CA TRP A 26 36.73 -5.78 -34.98
C TRP A 26 37.18 -7.23 -34.98
N ASN A 27 38.17 -7.59 -35.80
CA ASN A 27 38.72 -8.95 -35.85
C ASN A 27 39.32 -9.35 -34.50
N ALA A 28 40.10 -8.48 -33.87
CA ALA A 28 40.68 -8.75 -32.55
C ALA A 28 39.60 -8.93 -31.47
N LEU A 29 38.57 -8.07 -31.46
CA LEU A 29 37.47 -8.14 -30.51
C LEU A 29 36.63 -9.41 -30.71
N VAL A 30 36.33 -9.77 -31.96
CA VAL A 30 35.58 -10.98 -32.29
C VAL A 30 36.37 -12.23 -31.92
N HIS A 31 37.67 -12.25 -32.21
CA HIS A 31 38.56 -13.36 -31.83
C HIS A 31 38.55 -13.60 -30.32
N GLU A 32 38.73 -12.53 -29.54
CA GLU A 32 38.71 -12.62 -28.07
C GLU A 32 37.32 -12.96 -27.52
N GLY A 33 36.25 -12.42 -28.10
CA GLY A 33 34.89 -12.78 -27.70
C GLY A 33 34.54 -14.23 -28.07
N TYR A 34 35.05 -14.77 -29.17
CA TYR A 34 34.91 -16.17 -29.54
C TYR A 34 35.63 -17.10 -28.56
N LYS A 35 36.90 -16.80 -28.20
CA LYS A 35 37.63 -17.54 -27.16
C LYS A 35 36.87 -17.59 -25.82
N ARG A 36 36.13 -16.53 -25.51
CA ARG A 36 35.31 -16.40 -24.29
C ARG A 36 33.89 -16.94 -24.44
N GLY A 37 33.53 -17.50 -25.59
CA GLY A 37 32.20 -18.06 -25.86
C GLY A 37 31.09 -17.03 -26.07
N LEU A 38 31.41 -15.75 -26.29
CA LEU A 38 30.43 -14.68 -26.52
C LEU A 38 29.98 -14.59 -27.98
N PHE A 39 30.88 -14.85 -28.93
CA PHE A 39 30.58 -14.84 -30.35
C PHE A 39 30.61 -16.24 -30.95
N GLN A 40 29.87 -16.40 -32.06
CA GLN A 40 29.81 -17.62 -32.84
C GLN A 40 29.70 -17.30 -34.34
N PHE A 41 30.06 -18.27 -35.17
CA PHE A 41 29.82 -18.24 -36.60
C PHE A 41 28.32 -18.38 -36.91
N CYS A 42 27.82 -17.56 -37.83
CA CYS A 42 26.50 -17.70 -38.43
C CYS A 42 26.62 -18.01 -39.92
N PRO A 43 26.04 -19.14 -40.41
CA PRO A 43 25.87 -19.38 -41.82
C PRO A 43 25.03 -18.28 -42.47
N GLU A 44 25.32 -17.97 -43.72
CA GLU A 44 24.69 -16.86 -44.43
C GLU A 44 23.18 -17.08 -44.64
N GLU A 45 22.79 -18.33 -44.85
CA GLU A 45 21.41 -18.79 -45.05
C GLU A 45 20.54 -18.65 -43.80
N GLU A 46 21.14 -18.49 -42.62
CA GLU A 46 20.40 -18.28 -41.38
C GLU A 46 20.19 -16.81 -41.04
N VAL A 47 20.96 -15.91 -41.65
CA VAL A 47 20.84 -14.47 -41.41
C VAL A 47 19.42 -14.03 -41.76
N LEU A 48 18.78 -13.29 -40.85
CA LEU A 48 17.43 -12.78 -41.08
C LEU A 48 17.38 -11.92 -42.35
N THR A 49 16.48 -12.25 -43.27
CA THR A 49 16.23 -11.48 -44.49
C THR A 49 14.86 -10.85 -44.48
N GLY A 50 14.75 -9.66 -45.06
CA GLY A 50 13.47 -9.01 -45.33
C GLY A 50 12.80 -9.51 -46.61
N PRO A 51 11.62 -8.96 -46.94
CA PRO A 51 10.79 -9.44 -48.04
C PRO A 51 11.42 -9.25 -49.42
N THR A 52 12.41 -8.36 -49.57
CA THR A 52 13.13 -8.15 -50.83
C THR A 52 14.49 -8.86 -50.88
N GLY A 53 14.78 -9.70 -49.88
CA GLY A 53 16.02 -10.47 -49.77
C GLY A 53 17.18 -9.71 -49.10
N GLU A 54 16.95 -8.47 -48.65
CA GLU A 54 17.90 -7.68 -47.91
C GLU A 54 18.16 -8.26 -46.51
N LYS A 55 19.41 -8.27 -46.06
CA LYS A 55 19.77 -8.83 -44.74
C LYS A 55 19.53 -7.82 -43.63
N ILE A 56 18.86 -8.25 -42.56
CA ILE A 56 18.66 -7.48 -41.34
C ILE A 56 19.84 -7.72 -40.39
N LEU A 57 20.78 -6.78 -40.40
CA LEU A 57 22.06 -6.89 -39.71
C LEU A 57 22.23 -5.82 -38.64
N ASN A 58 22.80 -6.19 -37.50
CA ASN A 58 22.96 -5.31 -36.34
C ASN A 58 24.28 -4.56 -36.36
N GLY A 59 24.34 -3.48 -35.59
CA GLY A 59 25.56 -2.70 -35.40
C GLY A 59 26.23 -3.00 -34.07
N ALA A 60 27.40 -2.40 -33.88
CA ALA A 60 28.12 -2.43 -32.62
C ALA A 60 28.93 -1.15 -32.43
N GLY A 61 29.30 -0.84 -31.20
CA GLY A 61 30.19 0.27 -30.87
C GLY A 61 30.72 0.14 -29.46
N ALA A 62 31.29 1.22 -28.94
CA ALA A 62 31.81 1.27 -27.59
C ALA A 62 31.45 2.56 -26.88
N VAL A 63 31.39 2.50 -25.54
CA VAL A 63 31.30 3.67 -24.66
C VAL A 63 32.41 3.60 -23.63
N PRO A 64 33.02 4.74 -23.24
CA PRO A 64 34.02 4.75 -22.19
C PRO A 64 33.39 4.28 -20.86
N LYS A 65 34.13 3.44 -20.14
CA LYS A 65 33.78 2.94 -18.82
C LYS A 65 35.04 2.93 -17.98
N GLU A 66 35.03 3.69 -16.90
CA GLU A 66 36.06 3.59 -15.88
C GLU A 66 35.94 2.28 -15.11
N LYS A 67 37.05 1.58 -14.96
CA LYS A 67 37.18 0.38 -14.14
C LYS A 67 38.59 0.38 -13.53
N ASP A 68 38.66 0.29 -12.20
CA ASP A 68 39.93 0.23 -11.45
C ASP A 68 40.89 1.40 -11.79
N GLY A 69 40.33 2.61 -11.93
CA GLY A 69 41.08 3.83 -12.27
C GLY A 69 41.52 3.94 -13.74
N GLN A 70 41.13 2.98 -14.60
CA GLN A 70 41.41 3.02 -16.04
C GLN A 70 40.13 3.25 -16.84
N VAL A 71 40.18 4.15 -17.82
CA VAL A 71 39.09 4.34 -18.78
C VAL A 71 39.20 3.27 -19.87
N LEU A 72 38.39 2.22 -19.74
CA LEU A 72 38.28 1.15 -20.73
C LEU A 72 37.10 1.40 -21.68
N GLN A 73 37.07 0.69 -22.80
CA GLN A 73 35.92 0.69 -23.70
C GLN A 73 34.95 -0.45 -23.35
N ARG A 74 33.68 -0.13 -23.10
CA ARG A 74 32.61 -1.11 -22.96
C ARG A 74 31.96 -1.36 -24.32
N PHE A 75 31.97 -2.61 -24.75
CA PHE A 75 31.26 -3.06 -25.95
C PHE A 75 29.74 -2.85 -25.85
N ILE A 76 29.15 -2.30 -26.91
CA ILE A 76 27.71 -2.03 -27.03
C ILE A 76 27.22 -2.65 -28.34
N SER A 77 26.20 -3.50 -28.24
CA SER A 77 25.48 -3.98 -29.43
C SER A 77 24.31 -3.06 -29.77
N ILE A 78 24.09 -2.82 -31.06
CA ILE A 78 23.08 -1.90 -31.56
C ILE A 78 22.04 -2.68 -32.36
N PHE A 79 21.05 -3.20 -31.63
CA PHE A 79 19.96 -4.04 -32.16
C PHE A 79 18.75 -3.24 -32.67
N CYS A 80 18.90 -1.95 -32.97
CA CYS A 80 17.82 -1.14 -33.57
C CYS A 80 17.16 -1.81 -34.80
N PRO A 81 17.91 -2.41 -35.76
CA PRO A 81 17.32 -3.08 -36.92
C PRO A 81 16.46 -4.28 -36.51
N LEU A 82 17.02 -5.20 -35.71
CA LEU A 82 16.29 -6.39 -35.23
C LEU A 82 15.04 -5.99 -34.41
N ASN A 83 15.18 -5.02 -33.51
CA ASN A 83 14.10 -4.57 -32.64
C ASN A 83 12.92 -3.99 -33.41
N ALA A 84 13.15 -3.38 -34.58
CA ALA A 84 12.10 -2.80 -35.41
C ALA A 84 11.18 -3.85 -36.06
N VAL A 85 11.69 -5.08 -36.24
CA VAL A 85 10.99 -6.18 -36.90
C VAL A 85 10.63 -7.32 -35.95
N SER A 86 10.96 -7.19 -34.67
CA SER A 86 10.74 -8.23 -33.66
C SER A 86 9.44 -8.00 -32.90
N ARG A 87 8.70 -9.08 -32.64
CA ARG A 87 7.68 -9.13 -31.61
C ARG A 87 8.37 -9.31 -30.25
N LYS A 88 8.10 -8.41 -29.31
CA LYS A 88 8.66 -8.49 -27.96
C LYS A 88 8.20 -9.78 -27.26
N ILE A 89 9.15 -10.50 -26.68
CA ILE A 89 8.89 -11.64 -25.81
C ILE A 89 8.87 -11.10 -24.39
N GLU A 90 7.67 -11.04 -23.81
CA GLU A 90 7.49 -10.47 -22.46
C GLU A 90 8.24 -11.29 -21.39
N GLY A 91 8.41 -12.60 -21.59
CA GLY A 91 9.07 -13.48 -20.63
C GLY A 91 8.45 -13.35 -19.24
N GLN A 92 9.26 -13.01 -18.23
CA GLN A 92 8.78 -12.77 -16.86
C GLN A 92 8.95 -11.30 -16.40
N GLU A 93 9.00 -10.33 -17.30
CA GLU A 93 9.11 -8.90 -16.93
C GLU A 93 7.90 -8.39 -16.11
N GLY A 94 6.75 -9.05 -16.27
CA GLY A 94 5.53 -8.80 -15.50
C GLY A 94 5.73 -8.95 -14.00
N THR A 95 6.77 -9.66 -13.60
CA THR A 95 7.08 -10.00 -12.21
C THR A 95 8.06 -9.04 -11.54
N LEU A 96 8.71 -8.16 -12.31
CA LEU A 96 9.71 -7.23 -11.77
C LEU A 96 9.15 -6.41 -10.60
N PRO A 97 9.84 -6.39 -9.46
CA PRO A 97 9.45 -5.58 -8.31
C PRO A 97 9.71 -4.10 -8.57
N TYR A 98 9.03 -3.27 -7.80
CA TYR A 98 9.24 -1.83 -7.81
C TYR A 98 9.76 -1.34 -6.46
N VAL A 99 10.72 -0.40 -6.48
CA VAL A 99 11.40 0.13 -5.28
C VAL A 99 10.44 0.63 -4.18
N GLY A 100 9.28 1.15 -4.57
CA GLY A 100 8.21 1.57 -3.65
C GLY A 100 7.61 0.45 -2.80
N GLN A 101 7.77 -0.82 -3.17
CA GLN A 101 7.32 -1.97 -2.37
C GLN A 101 8.16 -2.15 -1.11
N VAL A 102 9.46 -1.80 -1.16
CA VAL A 102 10.32 -1.81 0.03
C VAL A 102 9.87 -0.73 1.03
N CYS A 103 9.33 0.39 0.55
CA CYS A 103 8.75 1.44 1.41
C CYS A 103 7.49 0.98 2.18
N LEU A 104 6.88 -0.14 1.77
CA LEU A 104 5.70 -0.73 2.42
C LEU A 104 6.04 -1.64 3.60
N LEU A 105 7.32 -1.95 3.83
CA LEU A 105 7.73 -2.72 5.01
C LEU A 105 7.23 -2.05 6.29
N ASN A 106 6.53 -2.82 7.11
CA ASN A 106 6.00 -2.40 8.40
C ASN A 106 6.85 -3.02 9.50
N LEU A 107 7.82 -2.27 10.03
CA LEU A 107 8.68 -2.74 11.11
C LEU A 107 8.12 -2.30 12.46
N PRO A 108 8.15 -3.16 13.48
CA PRO A 108 7.92 -2.72 14.85
C PRO A 108 9.05 -1.78 15.30
N GLU A 109 8.84 -1.09 16.43
CA GLU A 109 9.79 -0.09 16.95
C GLU A 109 11.18 -0.69 17.25
N ASP A 110 11.21 -1.92 17.75
CA ASP A 110 12.40 -2.73 18.01
C ASP A 110 12.84 -3.59 16.79
N GLY A 111 12.18 -3.44 15.65
CA GLY A 111 12.47 -4.18 14.43
C GLY A 111 13.73 -3.67 13.72
N CYS A 112 14.40 -4.59 13.03
CA CYS A 112 15.51 -4.38 12.12
C CYS A 112 15.27 -5.16 10.83
N VAL A 113 16.11 -4.90 9.83
CA VAL A 113 16.12 -5.68 8.59
C VAL A 113 17.54 -6.14 8.31
N LEU A 114 17.71 -7.45 8.12
CA LEU A 114 18.93 -8.01 7.57
C LEU A 114 18.74 -8.20 6.06
N ILE A 115 19.85 -8.03 5.34
CA ILE A 115 19.89 -8.10 3.88
C ILE A 115 20.90 -9.18 3.51
N ASP A 116 20.44 -10.15 2.73
CA ASP A 116 21.31 -11.03 1.96
C ASP A 116 21.14 -10.66 0.48
N SER A 117 22.23 -10.58 -0.28
CA SER A 117 22.18 -10.10 -1.67
C SER A 117 23.25 -10.79 -2.49
N GLU A 118 22.84 -11.31 -3.65
CA GLU A 118 23.75 -11.82 -4.68
C GLU A 118 23.51 -11.10 -6.01
N ASP A 119 24.60 -10.62 -6.62
CA ASP A 119 24.64 -9.95 -7.93
C ASP A 119 25.41 -10.82 -8.91
N LEU A 120 24.74 -11.32 -9.95
CA LEU A 120 25.38 -12.12 -11.00
C LEU A 120 26.26 -11.23 -11.88
N GLN A 121 27.51 -11.62 -12.03
CA GLN A 121 28.47 -10.87 -12.82
C GLN A 121 28.11 -10.94 -14.31
N SER A 122 27.88 -9.78 -14.93
CA SER A 122 27.58 -9.69 -16.37
C SER A 122 26.39 -10.58 -16.80
N ALA A 123 25.32 -10.62 -16.00
CA ALA A 123 24.22 -11.59 -16.10
C ALA A 123 23.71 -11.90 -17.53
N PHE A 124 23.58 -10.89 -18.39
CA PHE A 124 23.12 -11.07 -19.79
C PHE A 124 24.06 -11.97 -20.62
N ASN A 125 25.34 -12.00 -20.29
CA ASN A 125 26.34 -12.80 -20.98
C ASN A 125 26.45 -14.24 -20.43
N LEU A 126 25.70 -14.58 -19.38
CA LEU A 126 25.79 -15.90 -18.73
C LEU A 126 24.89 -16.95 -19.38
N PHE A 127 23.89 -16.52 -20.16
CA PHE A 127 22.88 -17.39 -20.73
C PHE A 127 23.02 -17.47 -22.25
N GLU A 128 23.14 -18.68 -22.77
CA GLU A 128 23.22 -18.97 -24.20
C GLU A 128 21.85 -18.87 -24.88
N MET A 129 21.84 -18.27 -26.08
CA MET A 129 20.66 -18.21 -26.94
C MET A 129 20.55 -19.47 -27.80
N PRO A 130 19.32 -19.99 -28.07
CA PRO A 130 19.14 -21.16 -28.92
C PRO A 130 19.80 -21.00 -30.29
N GLN A 131 20.42 -22.08 -30.79
CA GLN A 131 21.16 -22.05 -32.05
C GLN A 131 20.33 -21.55 -33.23
N GLY A 132 19.05 -21.92 -33.33
CA GLY A 132 18.15 -21.47 -34.40
C GLY A 132 17.86 -19.95 -34.41
N TRP A 133 18.35 -19.20 -33.43
CA TRP A 133 18.19 -17.74 -33.34
C TRP A 133 19.48 -16.99 -33.65
N ARG A 134 20.58 -17.69 -33.95
CA ARG A 134 21.88 -17.06 -34.23
C ARG A 134 21.77 -16.03 -35.37
N GLY A 135 20.98 -16.33 -36.40
CA GLY A 135 20.72 -15.43 -37.52
C GLY A 135 20.13 -14.07 -37.16
N LEU A 136 19.44 -13.97 -36.02
CA LEU A 136 18.84 -12.73 -35.52
C LEU A 136 19.90 -11.79 -34.93
N PHE A 137 20.96 -12.36 -34.36
CA PHE A 137 21.97 -11.61 -33.60
C PHE A 137 23.25 -11.34 -34.40
N CYS A 138 23.17 -11.43 -35.72
CA CYS A 138 24.28 -11.19 -36.63
C CYS A 138 24.65 -9.70 -36.69
N TYR A 139 25.95 -9.42 -36.67
CA TYR A 139 26.48 -8.09 -36.91
C TYR A 139 26.74 -7.87 -38.41
N ARG A 140 26.61 -6.62 -38.85
CA ARG A 140 26.78 -6.24 -40.25
C ARG A 140 28.20 -6.47 -40.78
N LYS A 141 29.20 -6.33 -39.92
CA LYS A 141 30.60 -6.43 -40.29
C LYS A 141 31.08 -7.87 -40.13
N GLN A 142 31.54 -8.45 -41.24
CA GLN A 142 32.08 -9.81 -41.29
C GLN A 142 33.55 -9.85 -40.85
N VAL A 143 34.05 -11.05 -40.59
CA VAL A 143 35.46 -11.32 -40.24
C VAL A 143 35.96 -12.52 -41.04
N PRO A 144 37.26 -12.67 -41.29
CA PRO A 144 37.80 -13.93 -41.84
C PRO A 144 37.42 -15.13 -40.97
N GLY A 145 37.06 -16.26 -41.56
CA GLY A 145 36.65 -17.47 -40.83
C GLY A 145 37.67 -17.92 -39.76
N THR A 146 38.95 -17.73 -40.02
CA THR A 146 40.06 -17.98 -39.09
C THR A 146 39.93 -17.26 -37.76
N VAL A 147 39.33 -16.06 -37.72
CA VAL A 147 39.06 -15.28 -36.50
C VAL A 147 38.13 -16.05 -35.55
N LEU A 148 37.18 -16.80 -36.10
CA LEU A 148 36.21 -17.64 -35.39
C LEU A 148 36.62 -19.12 -35.35
N GLY A 149 37.89 -19.42 -35.61
CA GLY A 149 38.44 -20.79 -35.56
C GLY A 149 38.04 -21.69 -36.73
N LEU A 150 37.54 -21.14 -37.84
CA LEU A 150 37.25 -21.89 -39.06
C LEU A 150 38.51 -22.01 -39.93
N ALA A 151 38.61 -23.08 -40.70
CA ALA A 151 39.70 -23.31 -41.65
C ALA A 151 39.47 -22.61 -43.01
N THR A 152 39.04 -21.34 -42.99
CA THR A 152 38.85 -20.51 -44.19
C THR A 152 39.18 -19.04 -43.92
N GLU A 153 39.74 -18.35 -44.92
CA GLU A 153 39.94 -16.90 -44.91
C GLU A 153 38.74 -16.12 -45.47
N ASP A 154 37.71 -16.83 -45.93
CA ASP A 154 36.49 -16.19 -46.42
C ASP A 154 35.83 -15.37 -45.32
N LEU A 155 35.24 -14.23 -45.70
CA LEU A 155 34.50 -13.38 -44.78
C LEU A 155 33.19 -14.06 -44.36
N VAL A 156 33.01 -14.22 -43.05
CA VAL A 156 31.84 -14.87 -42.45
C VAL A 156 31.08 -13.95 -41.51
N TYR A 157 29.79 -14.22 -41.31
CA TYR A 157 28.97 -13.48 -40.36
C TYR A 157 29.25 -13.90 -38.92
N VAL A 158 29.35 -12.90 -38.05
CA VAL A 158 29.52 -13.06 -36.61
C VAL A 158 28.18 -12.83 -35.93
N SER A 159 27.80 -13.74 -35.05
CA SER A 159 26.59 -13.62 -34.23
C SER A 159 26.93 -13.66 -32.74
N LEU A 160 26.16 -12.94 -31.93
CA LEU A 160 26.25 -13.05 -30.47
C LEU A 160 25.61 -14.38 -30.01
N ARG A 161 26.31 -15.12 -29.15
CA ARG A 161 25.87 -16.40 -28.59
C ARG A 161 25.02 -16.24 -27.32
N THR A 162 25.19 -15.14 -26.60
CA THR A 162 24.53 -14.89 -25.32
C THR A 162 23.33 -13.95 -25.45
N VAL A 163 22.55 -13.77 -24.38
CA VAL A 163 21.41 -12.83 -24.38
C VAL A 163 21.90 -11.41 -24.68
N PRO A 164 21.46 -10.78 -25.79
CA PRO A 164 22.01 -9.50 -26.20
C PRO A 164 21.49 -8.32 -25.36
N MET A 165 22.40 -7.55 -24.77
CA MET A 165 22.07 -6.24 -24.21
C MET A 165 21.66 -5.28 -25.34
N GLY A 166 20.45 -4.71 -25.22
CA GLY A 166 19.86 -3.81 -26.23
C GLY A 166 18.80 -4.47 -27.12
N TRP A 167 18.60 -5.78 -27.02
CA TRP A 167 17.48 -6.47 -27.64
C TRP A 167 16.19 -6.31 -26.82
N ILE A 168 15.06 -6.02 -27.48
CA ILE A 168 13.78 -5.66 -26.82
C ILE A 168 13.25 -6.71 -25.84
N SER A 169 13.63 -7.98 -26.02
CA SER A 169 13.16 -9.10 -25.20
C SER A 169 14.14 -9.51 -24.10
N ALA A 170 15.33 -8.90 -24.04
CA ALA A 170 16.41 -9.35 -23.15
C ALA A 170 16.00 -9.30 -21.66
N VAL A 171 15.30 -8.24 -21.25
CA VAL A 171 14.81 -8.05 -19.87
C VAL A 171 13.88 -9.18 -19.44
N GLY A 172 12.89 -9.51 -20.26
CA GLY A 172 11.91 -10.55 -19.97
C GLY A 172 12.54 -11.95 -19.87
N VAL A 173 13.51 -12.23 -20.75
CA VAL A 173 14.26 -13.50 -20.80
C VAL A 173 15.19 -13.64 -19.59
N VAL A 174 16.00 -12.62 -19.30
CA VAL A 174 16.92 -12.66 -18.15
C VAL A 174 16.16 -12.75 -16.83
N GLN A 175 15.06 -12.00 -16.67
CA GLN A 175 14.23 -12.11 -15.48
C GLN A 175 13.68 -13.54 -15.31
N ALA A 176 13.30 -14.22 -16.40
CA ALA A 176 12.84 -15.61 -16.35
C ALA A 176 13.97 -16.58 -15.96
N ALA A 177 15.18 -16.39 -16.50
CA ALA A 177 16.34 -17.19 -16.16
C ALA A 177 16.72 -17.05 -14.67
N ILE A 178 16.71 -15.83 -14.14
CA ILE A 178 17.08 -15.55 -12.74
C ILE A 178 16.05 -16.14 -11.79
N ARG A 179 14.76 -16.04 -12.13
CA ARG A 179 13.69 -16.72 -11.39
C ARG A 179 13.82 -18.24 -11.44
N HIS A 180 14.28 -18.80 -12.56
CA HIS A 180 14.57 -20.22 -12.66
C HIS A 180 15.69 -20.62 -11.71
N VAL A 181 16.82 -19.89 -11.72
CA VAL A 181 17.93 -20.12 -10.78
C VAL A 181 17.44 -20.03 -9.34
N ALA A 182 16.71 -18.97 -9.00
CA ALA A 182 16.22 -18.74 -7.65
C ALA A 182 15.23 -19.82 -7.16
N PHE A 183 14.17 -20.09 -7.91
CA PHE A 183 13.06 -20.92 -7.42
C PHE A 183 13.15 -22.38 -7.83
N LYS A 184 13.78 -22.71 -8.97
CA LYS A 184 13.92 -24.08 -9.45
C LYS A 184 15.24 -24.71 -9.02
N GLU A 185 16.35 -23.97 -9.11
CA GLU A 185 17.68 -24.51 -8.81
C GLU A 185 18.08 -24.36 -7.34
N ALA A 186 17.84 -23.17 -6.75
CA ALA A 186 18.13 -22.88 -5.35
C ALA A 186 16.98 -23.18 -4.38
N LYS A 187 15.79 -23.51 -4.92
CA LYS A 187 14.58 -23.85 -4.14
C LYS A 187 14.20 -22.77 -3.11
N LEU A 188 14.31 -21.50 -3.49
CA LEU A 188 13.80 -20.39 -2.68
C LEU A 188 12.25 -20.47 -2.56
N PRO A 189 11.65 -20.03 -1.42
CA PRO A 189 10.20 -19.97 -1.26
C PRO A 189 9.55 -19.00 -2.27
N LEU A 190 8.66 -19.51 -3.12
CA LEU A 190 8.03 -18.70 -4.18
C LEU A 190 7.02 -17.69 -3.59
N GLU A 191 6.39 -18.05 -2.48
CA GLU A 191 5.45 -17.23 -1.73
C GLU A 191 6.08 -15.96 -1.13
N GLY A 192 7.39 -15.99 -0.88
CA GLY A 192 8.15 -14.84 -0.37
C GLY A 192 8.51 -13.82 -1.45
N GLU A 193 8.19 -14.06 -2.72
CA GLU A 193 8.60 -13.18 -3.81
C GLU A 193 7.81 -11.86 -3.88
N ILE A 194 8.52 -10.74 -3.89
CA ILE A 194 7.96 -9.41 -4.15
C ILE A 194 7.69 -9.25 -5.65
N GLN A 195 6.43 -9.03 -6.02
CA GLN A 195 6.04 -8.72 -7.41
C GLN A 195 5.12 -7.50 -7.46
N LYS A 196 5.23 -6.66 -8.51
CA LYS A 196 4.44 -5.42 -8.65
C LYS A 196 2.91 -5.63 -8.60
N ASN A 197 2.44 -6.80 -9.00
CA ASN A 197 1.02 -7.11 -9.17
C ASN A 197 0.42 -7.98 -8.06
N LYS A 198 1.20 -8.29 -7.01
CA LYS A 198 0.79 -9.13 -5.88
C LYS A 198 0.88 -8.34 -4.57
N PRO A 199 0.12 -8.75 -3.53
CA PRO A 199 0.32 -8.25 -2.18
C PRO A 199 1.77 -8.46 -1.71
N LEU A 200 2.22 -7.64 -0.77
CA LEU A 200 3.52 -7.81 -0.15
C LEU A 200 3.53 -9.13 0.67
N PRO A 201 4.51 -10.02 0.49
CA PRO A 201 4.60 -11.28 1.23
C PRO A 201 4.76 -11.09 2.74
N GLU A 202 4.28 -12.08 3.50
CA GLU A 202 4.55 -12.20 4.94
C GLU A 202 5.96 -12.78 5.18
N GLY A 203 6.54 -12.53 6.36
CA GLY A 203 7.87 -13.04 6.71
C GLY A 203 9.01 -12.48 5.85
N ASP A 204 9.97 -13.34 5.53
CA ASP A 204 11.11 -13.05 4.65
C ASP A 204 10.66 -12.80 3.22
N LYS A 205 11.34 -11.85 2.56
CA LYS A 205 10.93 -11.39 1.23
C LYS A 205 12.08 -11.50 0.25
N PHE A 206 11.79 -12.00 -0.94
CA PHE A 206 12.75 -12.11 -2.04
C PHE A 206 12.44 -11.07 -3.09
N LEU A 207 13.40 -10.19 -3.35
CA LEU A 207 13.35 -9.17 -4.37
C LEU A 207 14.31 -9.57 -5.49
N LEU A 208 13.75 -10.02 -6.61
CA LEU A 208 14.53 -10.44 -7.79
C LEU A 208 14.45 -9.36 -8.85
N TYR A 209 15.57 -8.76 -9.19
CA TYR A 209 15.64 -7.71 -10.20
C TYR A 209 16.83 -7.94 -11.12
N LEU A 210 16.56 -8.56 -12.26
CA LEU A 210 17.56 -8.84 -13.30
C LEU A 210 18.77 -9.58 -12.71
N ASP A 211 19.91 -8.92 -12.62
CA ASP A 211 21.16 -9.46 -12.12
C ASP A 211 21.21 -9.70 -10.61
N SER A 212 20.23 -9.17 -9.84
CA SER A 212 20.22 -9.24 -8.37
C SER A 212 19.12 -10.15 -7.81
N VAL A 213 19.48 -10.92 -6.78
CA VAL A 213 18.55 -11.66 -5.92
C VAL A 213 18.80 -11.22 -4.47
N ASP A 214 17.89 -10.41 -3.94
CA ASP A 214 17.98 -9.87 -2.58
C ASP A 214 16.96 -10.57 -1.66
N GLN A 215 17.41 -11.02 -0.49
CA GLN A 215 16.55 -11.46 0.61
C GLN A 215 16.49 -10.36 1.68
N ILE A 216 15.28 -9.91 1.98
CA ILE A 216 14.96 -8.92 3.00
C ILE A 216 14.34 -9.66 4.18
N ARG A 217 15.03 -9.66 5.32
CA ARG A 217 14.65 -10.40 6.54
C ARG A 217 14.27 -9.46 7.68
N PRO A 218 12.98 -9.16 7.90
CA PRO A 218 12.53 -8.41 9.08
C PRO A 218 12.76 -9.24 10.34
N VAL A 219 13.57 -8.73 11.27
CA VAL A 219 13.92 -9.42 12.52
C VAL A 219 13.85 -8.45 13.70
N SER A 220 13.85 -8.94 14.93
CA SER A 220 14.03 -8.07 16.11
C SER A 220 15.48 -7.60 16.22
N LYS A 221 15.73 -6.49 16.91
CA LYS A 221 17.09 -6.02 17.25
C LYS A 221 17.93 -7.08 17.95
N ALA A 222 17.32 -7.89 18.81
CA ALA A 222 18.03 -8.96 19.52
C ALA A 222 18.51 -10.04 18.54
N MET A 223 17.64 -10.45 17.61
CA MET A 223 17.97 -11.44 16.58
C MET A 223 18.99 -10.90 15.58
N ALA A 224 18.87 -9.61 15.20
CA ALA A 224 19.81 -8.95 14.31
C ALA A 224 21.26 -9.05 14.83
N LYS A 225 21.49 -8.84 16.13
CA LYS A 225 22.82 -8.96 16.74
C LYS A 225 23.43 -10.36 16.66
N VAL A 226 22.58 -11.40 16.59
CA VAL A 226 23.02 -12.80 16.52
C VAL A 226 23.33 -13.20 15.08
N LEU A 227 22.53 -12.70 14.12
CA LEU A 227 22.59 -13.11 12.72
C LEU A 227 23.40 -12.15 11.82
N GLU A 228 23.82 -10.99 12.33
CA GLU A 228 24.61 -10.02 11.56
C GLU A 228 25.89 -10.67 11.01
N GLY A 229 26.17 -10.43 9.72
CA GLY A 229 27.30 -11.04 9.00
C GLY A 229 27.08 -12.50 8.60
N THR A 230 25.95 -13.11 8.97
CA THR A 230 25.63 -14.51 8.62
C THR A 230 24.46 -14.57 7.62
N GLY A 231 24.74 -15.13 6.45
CA GLY A 231 23.72 -15.37 5.42
C GLY A 231 22.72 -16.44 5.85
N SER A 232 21.47 -16.29 5.41
CA SER A 232 20.41 -17.28 5.61
C SER A 232 20.70 -18.63 4.92
N GLU A 233 19.94 -19.67 5.25
CA GLU A 233 19.99 -20.95 4.52
C GLU A 233 19.58 -20.77 3.05
N GLU A 234 18.60 -19.92 2.78
CA GLU A 234 18.16 -19.54 1.43
C GLU A 234 19.30 -18.93 0.60
N HIS A 235 20.06 -18.02 1.21
CA HIS A 235 21.20 -17.37 0.58
C HIS A 235 22.33 -18.37 0.28
N GLN A 236 22.57 -19.32 1.19
CA GLN A 236 23.53 -20.40 0.98
C GLN A 236 23.10 -21.32 -0.16
N ARG A 237 21.83 -21.74 -0.22
CA ARG A 237 21.31 -22.55 -1.33
C ARG A 237 21.41 -21.82 -2.68
N LEU A 238 21.22 -20.49 -2.69
CA LEU A 238 21.41 -19.68 -3.90
C LEU A 238 22.87 -19.67 -4.34
N THR A 239 23.78 -19.44 -3.40
CA THR A 239 25.23 -19.50 -3.61
C THR A 239 25.65 -20.84 -4.23
N GLU A 240 25.24 -21.95 -3.60
CA GLU A 240 25.55 -23.31 -4.07
C GLU A 240 24.96 -23.61 -5.46
N ALA A 241 23.75 -23.12 -5.73
CA ALA A 241 23.13 -23.27 -7.05
C ALA A 241 23.90 -22.49 -8.13
N CYS A 242 24.33 -21.26 -7.84
CA CYS A 242 25.16 -20.49 -8.76
C CYS A 242 26.49 -21.18 -9.04
N ASP A 243 27.18 -21.68 -8.02
CA ASP A 243 28.47 -22.36 -8.16
C ASP A 243 28.33 -23.65 -8.98
N ARG A 244 27.29 -24.45 -8.71
CA ARG A 244 26.97 -25.67 -9.47
C ARG A 244 26.69 -25.40 -10.95
N LEU A 245 26.04 -24.28 -11.26
CA LEU A 245 25.67 -23.88 -12.62
C LEU A 245 26.78 -23.08 -13.34
N GLY A 246 27.89 -22.78 -12.66
CA GLY A 246 28.96 -21.96 -13.21
C GLY A 246 28.55 -20.49 -13.43
N LEU A 247 27.64 -19.96 -12.59
CA LEU A 247 27.18 -18.57 -12.66
C LEU A 247 28.04 -17.69 -11.74
N PRO A 248 29.01 -16.93 -12.27
CA PRO A 248 29.88 -16.10 -11.46
C PRO A 248 29.10 -14.99 -10.75
N ARG A 249 29.42 -14.77 -9.48
CA ARG A 249 28.84 -13.74 -8.62
C ARG A 249 29.82 -12.61 -8.39
N ASN A 250 29.31 -11.42 -8.08
CA ASN A 250 30.12 -10.24 -7.80
C ASN A 250 30.39 -10.14 -6.29
N GLU A 251 31.51 -10.72 -5.85
CA GLU A 251 31.90 -10.77 -4.43
C GLU A 251 31.90 -9.41 -3.73
N ALA A 252 32.27 -8.33 -4.43
CA ALA A 252 32.30 -6.98 -3.87
C ALA A 252 30.90 -6.40 -3.56
N LYS A 253 29.86 -7.01 -4.12
CA LYS A 253 28.45 -6.63 -3.89
C LYS A 253 27.68 -7.63 -3.05
N THR A 254 28.24 -8.81 -2.79
CA THR A 254 27.59 -9.83 -1.97
C THR A 254 27.35 -9.29 -0.56
N LEU A 255 26.13 -9.47 -0.06
CA LEU A 255 25.76 -9.13 1.32
C LEU A 255 25.27 -10.40 2.00
N ALA A 256 25.72 -10.64 3.23
CA ALA A 256 25.27 -11.76 4.04
C ALA A 256 24.99 -11.26 5.46
N GLY A 257 23.73 -11.26 5.87
CA GLY A 257 23.28 -10.74 7.16
C GLY A 257 23.62 -9.27 7.37
N ALA A 258 23.59 -8.45 6.32
CA ALA A 258 24.01 -7.05 6.42
C ALA A 258 22.87 -6.16 6.97
N LEU A 259 23.20 -5.27 7.91
CA LEU A 259 22.28 -4.23 8.39
C LEU A 259 22.22 -2.99 7.48
N HIS A 260 23.07 -2.94 6.46
CA HIS A 260 23.15 -1.86 5.50
C HIS A 260 23.37 -2.42 4.11
N GLY A 261 22.57 -2.01 3.13
CA GLY A 261 22.67 -2.54 1.79
C GLY A 261 22.02 -1.66 0.72
N SER A 262 22.56 -1.75 -0.50
CA SER A 262 22.02 -1.09 -1.68
C SER A 262 21.00 -2.01 -2.35
N ILE A 263 19.73 -1.58 -2.46
CA ILE A 263 18.67 -2.36 -3.09
C ILE A 263 17.98 -1.50 -4.16
N GLN A 264 18.00 -1.95 -5.42
CA GLN A 264 17.36 -1.28 -6.58
C GLN A 264 17.68 0.23 -6.71
N GLY A 265 18.86 0.68 -6.27
CA GLY A 265 19.21 2.11 -6.30
C GLY A 265 18.76 2.93 -5.09
N GLY A 266 18.16 2.28 -4.09
CA GLY A 266 18.00 2.79 -2.73
C GLY A 266 19.07 2.25 -1.79
N GLU A 267 19.11 2.82 -0.60
CA GLU A 267 19.97 2.46 0.52
C GLU A 267 19.07 2.10 1.69
N LEU A 268 19.11 0.83 2.09
CA LEU A 268 18.35 0.30 3.21
C LEU A 268 19.24 0.27 4.45
N ARG A 269 18.90 1.11 5.42
CA ARG A 269 19.51 1.16 6.75
C ARG A 269 18.64 0.33 7.68
N GLY A 270 18.93 -0.96 7.73
CA GLY A 270 18.16 -1.98 8.45
C GLY A 270 18.09 -1.74 9.96
N ASN A 271 19.18 -1.27 10.57
CA ASN A 271 19.19 -0.94 12.01
C ASN A 271 18.24 0.22 12.34
N ASP A 272 18.31 1.29 11.53
CA ASP A 272 17.50 2.50 11.72
C ASP A 272 16.05 2.30 11.27
N GLY A 273 15.80 1.34 10.38
CA GLY A 273 14.51 1.15 9.71
C GLY A 273 14.22 2.26 8.72
N VAL A 274 15.24 2.72 7.98
CA VAL A 274 15.11 3.79 6.99
C VAL A 274 15.48 3.26 5.61
N PHE A 275 14.63 3.56 4.62
CA PHE A 275 14.94 3.31 3.22
C PHE A 275 14.97 4.63 2.47
N THR A 276 16.12 4.95 1.86
CA THR A 276 16.36 6.26 1.23
C THR A 276 16.96 6.11 -0.16
N LEU A 277 16.85 7.15 -1.00
CA LEU A 277 17.65 7.24 -2.22
C LEU A 277 19.14 7.18 -1.85
N GLN A 278 19.92 6.38 -2.58
CA GLN A 278 21.36 6.30 -2.37
C GLN A 278 22.01 7.68 -2.35
N ILE A 279 22.84 7.93 -1.35
CA ILE A 279 23.46 9.26 -1.16
C ILE A 279 24.25 9.69 -2.40
N LYS A 280 25.00 8.79 -3.04
CA LYS A 280 25.72 9.09 -4.30
C LYS A 280 24.79 9.48 -5.44
N LYS A 281 23.61 8.84 -5.56
CA LYS A 281 22.61 9.21 -6.56
C LYS A 281 21.96 10.55 -6.23
N MET A 282 21.71 10.81 -4.95
CA MET A 282 21.19 12.08 -4.47
C MET A 282 22.14 13.25 -4.78
N GLN A 283 23.45 13.06 -4.57
CA GLN A 283 24.49 14.03 -4.92
C GLN A 283 24.52 14.31 -6.43
N LEU A 284 24.50 13.26 -7.25
CA LEU A 284 24.45 13.40 -8.71
C LEU A 284 23.16 14.10 -9.18
N ASP A 285 22.02 13.75 -8.58
CA ASP A 285 20.73 14.40 -8.87
C ASP A 285 20.79 15.90 -8.55
N ALA A 286 21.32 16.25 -7.38
CA ALA A 286 21.53 17.64 -6.98
C ALA A 286 22.44 18.39 -7.96
N ALA A 287 23.58 17.79 -8.34
CA ALA A 287 24.51 18.36 -9.31
C ALA A 287 23.84 18.60 -10.67
N LEU A 288 23.07 17.62 -11.17
CA LEU A 288 22.36 17.73 -12.45
C LEU A 288 21.24 18.77 -12.41
N PHE A 289 20.53 18.94 -11.29
CA PHE A 289 19.53 20.01 -11.14
C PHE A 289 20.19 21.38 -11.09
N MET A 290 21.30 21.54 -10.36
CA MET A 290 22.06 22.80 -10.35
C MET A 290 22.60 23.12 -11.74
N TRP A 291 23.16 22.13 -12.45
CA TRP A 291 23.59 22.28 -13.83
C TRP A 291 22.45 22.68 -14.77
N LEU A 292 21.25 22.11 -14.59
CA LEU A 292 20.08 22.47 -15.37
C LEU A 292 19.63 23.92 -15.11
N LEU A 293 19.55 24.32 -13.84
CA LEU A 293 19.23 25.70 -13.43
C LEU A 293 20.26 26.70 -13.97
N ALA A 294 21.50 26.26 -14.14
CA ALA A 294 22.57 27.04 -14.73
C ALA A 294 22.40 27.32 -16.24
N GLN A 295 21.68 26.47 -16.97
CA GLN A 295 21.52 26.62 -18.41
C GLN A 295 20.54 27.74 -18.76
N GLU A 296 20.90 28.58 -19.74
CA GLU A 296 19.98 29.57 -20.33
C GLU A 296 18.87 28.91 -21.16
N LYS A 297 19.19 27.79 -21.79
CA LYS A 297 18.27 27.02 -22.62
C LYS A 297 18.29 25.55 -22.20
N TRP A 298 17.13 25.04 -21.84
CA TRP A 298 16.88 23.66 -21.45
C TRP A 298 16.67 22.80 -22.70
N ASN A 299 17.56 21.84 -22.92
CA ASN A 299 17.40 20.87 -23.98
C ASN A 299 16.32 19.84 -23.58
N PRO A 300 15.22 19.67 -24.34
CA PRO A 300 14.10 18.82 -23.91
C PRO A 300 14.49 17.37 -23.59
N LYS A 301 15.40 16.78 -24.39
CA LYS A 301 15.85 15.39 -24.19
C LYS A 301 16.69 15.26 -22.92
N ARG A 302 17.64 16.18 -22.69
CA ARG A 302 18.48 16.17 -21.47
C ARG A 302 17.66 16.47 -20.22
N THR A 303 16.79 17.48 -20.28
CA THR A 303 15.96 17.84 -19.14
C THR A 303 14.98 16.72 -18.78
N SER A 304 14.35 16.08 -19.76
CA SER A 304 13.50 14.90 -19.50
C SER A 304 14.26 13.80 -18.75
N GLY A 305 15.52 13.53 -19.14
CA GLY A 305 16.40 12.61 -18.43
C GLY A 305 16.65 13.03 -16.97
N ILE A 306 16.97 14.31 -16.73
CA ILE A 306 17.23 14.88 -15.39
C ILE A 306 15.97 14.82 -14.52
N ILE A 307 14.82 15.22 -15.03
CA ILE A 307 13.53 15.13 -14.31
C ILE A 307 13.12 13.68 -14.05
N GLY A 308 13.46 12.75 -14.95
CA GLY A 308 13.29 11.32 -14.73
C GLY A 308 13.99 10.82 -13.46
N ARG A 309 15.18 11.35 -13.15
CA ARG A 309 15.92 11.01 -11.92
C ARG A 309 15.19 11.49 -10.67
N PHE A 310 14.60 12.68 -10.70
CA PHE A 310 13.72 13.12 -9.62
C PHE A 310 12.50 12.21 -9.44
N ILE A 311 11.87 11.80 -10.54
CA ILE A 311 10.69 10.91 -10.47
C ILE A 311 11.04 9.61 -9.73
N PHE A 312 12.26 9.12 -9.93
CA PHE A 312 12.81 8.00 -9.17
C PHE A 312 13.01 8.34 -7.69
N ALA A 313 13.60 9.49 -7.35
CA ALA A 313 13.69 9.97 -5.95
C ALA A 313 12.33 10.06 -5.26
N GLY A 314 11.30 10.53 -5.97
CA GLY A 314 9.92 10.57 -5.49
C GLY A 314 9.29 9.19 -5.23
N ALA A 315 9.91 8.09 -5.66
CA ALA A 315 9.45 6.74 -5.31
C ALA A 315 9.67 6.41 -3.82
N PHE A 316 10.68 7.03 -3.19
CA PHE A 316 10.98 6.90 -1.76
C PHE A 316 10.05 7.75 -0.88
N ARG A 317 9.42 8.78 -1.45
CA ARG A 317 8.45 9.66 -0.77
C ARG A 317 7.52 10.31 -1.79
N ARG A 318 6.39 9.64 -2.09
CA ARG A 318 5.45 10.06 -3.15
C ARG A 318 5.00 11.52 -3.12
N PRO A 319 4.69 12.12 -1.95
CA PRO A 319 4.26 13.51 -1.91
C PRO A 319 5.22 14.48 -2.61
N LEU A 320 6.53 14.20 -2.66
CA LEU A 320 7.50 15.08 -3.32
C LEU A 320 7.17 15.33 -4.80
N LEU A 321 6.50 14.39 -5.47
CA LEU A 321 6.13 14.51 -6.89
C LEU A 321 5.15 15.67 -7.16
N ALA A 322 4.46 16.20 -6.16
CA ALA A 322 3.54 17.33 -6.34
C ALA A 322 4.29 18.65 -6.57
N GLY A 323 5.59 18.69 -6.26
CA GLY A 323 6.43 19.86 -6.53
C GLY A 323 6.49 20.19 -8.02
N PHE A 324 6.41 19.19 -8.90
CA PHE A 324 6.38 19.41 -10.35
C PHE A 324 4.95 19.54 -10.91
N ALA A 325 4.70 20.59 -11.67
CA ALA A 325 3.49 20.75 -12.48
C ALA A 325 3.77 21.50 -13.78
N GLU A 326 4.34 22.70 -13.68
CA GLU A 326 4.63 23.56 -14.82
C GLU A 326 5.73 23.00 -15.69
N ILE A 327 6.74 22.35 -15.08
CA ILE A 327 7.82 21.73 -15.84
C ILE A 327 7.32 20.69 -16.86
N PHE A 328 6.27 19.92 -16.52
CA PHE A 328 5.71 18.94 -17.44
C PHE A 328 4.96 19.59 -18.61
N LYS A 329 4.33 20.75 -18.38
CA LYS A 329 3.66 21.51 -19.45
C LYS A 329 4.65 22.17 -20.39
N HIS A 330 5.70 22.75 -19.82
CA HIS A 330 6.79 23.37 -20.57
C HIS A 330 7.31 22.40 -21.65
N PHE A 331 7.50 21.12 -21.30
CA PHE A 331 7.96 20.11 -22.26
C PHE A 331 6.86 19.47 -23.11
N GLY A 332 5.60 19.47 -22.66
CA GLY A 332 4.50 18.86 -23.41
C GLY A 332 3.91 19.76 -24.50
N GLN A 333 4.08 21.07 -24.41
CA GLN A 333 3.31 22.03 -25.23
C GLN A 333 4.13 23.14 -25.88
N THR A 334 5.39 23.38 -25.49
CA THR A 334 6.14 24.55 -25.97
C THR A 334 7.36 24.19 -26.81
N THR A 335 7.58 24.95 -27.88
CA THR A 335 8.79 24.92 -28.71
C THR A 335 9.95 25.72 -28.09
N THR A 336 9.67 26.49 -27.04
CA THR A 336 10.67 27.31 -26.35
C THR A 336 11.60 26.44 -25.51
N LYS A 337 12.90 26.69 -25.64
CA LYS A 337 13.93 26.06 -24.81
C LYS A 337 14.24 26.88 -23.56
N VAL A 338 13.66 28.06 -23.38
CA VAL A 338 13.92 28.91 -22.20
C VAL A 338 12.90 28.58 -21.12
N ALA A 339 13.38 28.21 -19.93
CA ALA A 339 12.53 27.84 -18.80
C ALA A 339 11.69 29.03 -18.33
N SER A 340 10.43 28.79 -17.99
CA SER A 340 9.62 29.77 -17.28
C SER A 340 10.11 29.91 -15.83
N ASN A 341 9.90 31.09 -15.21
CA ASN A 341 10.22 31.31 -13.79
C ASN A 341 9.59 30.23 -12.89
N GLN A 342 8.36 29.81 -13.20
CA GLN A 342 7.67 28.76 -12.47
C GLN A 342 8.35 27.39 -12.62
N SER A 343 8.82 27.04 -13.83
CA SER A 343 9.57 25.78 -14.04
C SER A 343 10.92 25.81 -13.32
N PHE A 344 11.56 26.98 -13.29
CA PHE A 344 12.80 27.21 -12.55
C PHE A 344 12.59 27.04 -11.03
N ASP A 345 11.56 27.71 -10.48
CA ASP A 345 11.19 27.63 -9.07
C ASP A 345 10.83 26.19 -8.65
N GLU A 346 10.18 25.42 -9.53
CA GLU A 346 9.89 24.02 -9.27
C GLU A 346 11.17 23.18 -9.15
N VAL A 347 12.14 23.32 -10.06
CA VAL A 347 13.42 22.59 -9.99
C VAL A 347 14.24 23.01 -8.77
N LEU A 348 14.27 24.31 -8.47
CA LEU A 348 14.94 24.83 -7.27
C LEU A 348 14.28 24.31 -5.97
N GLY A 349 12.94 24.33 -5.91
CA GLY A 349 12.20 23.75 -4.80
C GLY A 349 12.45 22.25 -4.65
N MET A 350 12.58 21.52 -5.75
CA MET A 350 12.88 20.09 -5.72
C MET A 350 14.29 19.79 -5.21
N LEU A 351 15.27 20.64 -5.51
CA LEU A 351 16.62 20.52 -4.96
C LEU A 351 16.58 20.57 -3.42
N GLY A 352 15.83 21.51 -2.85
CA GLY A 352 15.64 21.62 -1.39
C GLY A 352 14.81 20.47 -0.79
N LEU A 353 13.97 19.82 -1.59
CA LEU A 353 13.12 18.70 -1.15
C LEU A 353 13.79 17.32 -1.30
N LEU A 354 14.88 17.23 -2.07
CA LEU A 354 15.57 15.97 -2.36
C LEU A 354 16.04 15.20 -1.11
N PRO A 355 16.53 15.83 -0.02
CA PRO A 355 16.89 15.13 1.22
C PRO A 355 15.72 14.38 1.88
N PHE A 356 14.48 14.71 1.54
CA PHE A 356 13.29 14.02 2.04
C PHE A 356 12.91 12.78 1.22
N ALA A 357 13.73 12.36 0.25
CA ALA A 357 13.58 11.12 -0.50
C ALA A 357 13.92 9.89 0.36
N PHE A 358 13.19 9.72 1.46
CA PHE A 358 13.29 8.56 2.36
C PHE A 358 11.92 8.17 2.93
N THR A 359 11.83 6.92 3.35
CA THR A 359 10.72 6.39 4.13
C THR A 359 11.25 5.80 5.44
N ASN A 360 10.60 6.18 6.55
CA ASN A 360 10.78 5.52 7.83
C ASN A 360 9.86 4.29 7.91
N LEU A 361 10.46 3.11 7.87
CA LEU A 361 9.80 1.79 7.87
C LEU A 361 9.23 1.42 9.24
N LYS A 362 9.72 2.06 10.32
CA LYS A 362 9.22 1.91 11.70
C LYS A 362 8.04 2.83 12.03
N SER A 363 7.56 3.62 11.05
CA SER A 363 6.38 4.45 11.27
C SER A 363 5.16 3.54 11.49
N PRO A 364 4.53 3.52 12.68
CA PRO A 364 3.42 2.62 12.96
C PRO A 364 2.22 2.93 12.07
N VAL A 365 1.38 1.93 11.81
CA VAL A 365 0.06 2.13 11.21
C VAL A 365 -0.84 2.84 12.22
N ASN A 366 -1.48 3.93 11.81
CA ASN A 366 -2.46 4.62 12.66
C ASN A 366 -3.61 3.65 12.99
N PRO A 367 -4.00 3.49 14.27
CA PRO A 367 -5.06 2.56 14.68
C PRO A 367 -6.47 3.00 14.24
N TYR A 368 -6.60 4.19 13.65
CA TYR A 368 -7.86 4.76 13.22
C TYR A 368 -7.96 4.83 11.71
N LEU A 369 -9.15 4.51 11.20
CA LEU A 369 -9.49 4.74 9.80
C LEU A 369 -10.13 6.12 9.64
N HIS A 370 -9.80 6.78 8.55
CA HIS A 370 -10.26 8.13 8.25
C HIS A 370 -11.06 8.14 6.95
N ALA A 371 -12.02 9.05 6.82
CA ALA A 371 -12.67 9.31 5.54
C ALA A 371 -12.98 10.80 5.40
N THR A 372 -13.03 11.25 4.14
CA THR A 372 -13.34 12.63 3.79
C THR A 372 -14.27 12.66 2.61
N ASP A 373 -15.20 13.61 2.63
CA ASP A 373 -16.16 13.85 1.56
C ASP A 373 -16.37 15.36 1.39
N ALA A 374 -16.73 15.78 0.19
CA ALA A 374 -17.06 17.15 -0.15
C ALA A 374 -18.31 17.22 -1.03
N SER A 375 -19.14 18.22 -0.75
CA SER A 375 -20.25 18.63 -1.61
C SER A 375 -20.00 20.03 -2.17
N PRO A 376 -20.84 20.52 -3.10
CA PRO A 376 -20.76 21.91 -3.56
C PRO A 376 -20.91 22.96 -2.44
N THR A 377 -21.55 22.61 -1.32
CA THR A 377 -21.87 23.56 -0.23
C THR A 377 -20.94 23.46 0.97
N GLY A 378 -20.29 22.32 1.19
CA GLY A 378 -19.37 22.11 2.31
C GLY A 378 -18.53 20.85 2.21
N ALA A 379 -17.75 20.58 3.25
CA ALA A 379 -16.96 19.37 3.37
C ALA A 379 -17.05 18.77 4.77
N GLY A 380 -16.89 17.46 4.83
CA GLY A 380 -16.90 16.66 6.04
C GLY A 380 -15.67 15.75 6.13
N SER A 381 -15.27 15.44 7.35
CA SER A 381 -14.36 14.33 7.62
C SER A 381 -14.80 13.57 8.85
N CYS A 382 -14.66 12.27 8.81
CA CYS A 382 -14.97 11.38 9.91
C CYS A 382 -13.77 10.49 10.26
N VAL A 383 -13.82 9.93 11.46
CA VAL A 383 -12.85 8.95 11.96
C VAL A 383 -13.61 7.75 12.48
N ALA A 384 -13.08 6.57 12.21
CA ALA A 384 -13.54 5.33 12.79
C ALA A 384 -12.43 4.72 13.65
N ARG A 385 -12.80 4.34 14.87
CA ARG A 385 -11.88 3.71 15.83
C ARG A 385 -12.15 2.23 16.05
N GLN A 386 -13.35 1.78 15.70
CA GLN A 386 -13.84 0.45 16.00
C GLN A 386 -14.64 -0.06 14.81
N VAL A 387 -14.49 -1.35 14.56
CA VAL A 387 -15.35 -2.06 13.62
C VAL A 387 -16.68 -2.35 14.31
N LYS A 388 -17.78 -2.22 13.57
CA LYS A 388 -19.11 -2.64 14.02
C LYS A 388 -19.07 -4.13 14.28
N ARG A 389 -19.66 -4.55 15.40
CA ARG A 389 -19.90 -5.96 15.65
C ARG A 389 -20.75 -6.55 14.51
N GLU A 390 -20.64 -7.86 14.32
CA GLU A 390 -21.49 -8.53 13.34
C GLU A 390 -22.96 -8.26 13.68
N PRO A 391 -23.83 -8.08 12.67
CA PRO A 391 -25.27 -8.09 12.90
C PRO A 391 -25.62 -9.41 13.60
N GLY A 392 -26.08 -9.34 14.86
CA GLY A 392 -26.33 -10.53 15.66
C GLY A 392 -25.32 -10.86 16.75
N ALA A 393 -24.14 -10.26 16.73
CA ALA A 393 -23.19 -10.41 17.83
C ALA A 393 -23.70 -9.65 19.05
N CYS A 394 -24.24 -10.42 19.97
CA CYS A 394 -24.67 -10.04 21.30
C CYS A 394 -23.65 -9.12 21.95
N ASN A 395 -24.08 -7.99 22.49
CA ASN A 395 -23.20 -7.22 23.33
C ASN A 395 -23.14 -7.88 24.70
N PRO A 396 -21.99 -8.43 25.14
CA PRO A 396 -21.92 -9.05 26.46
C PRO A 396 -22.21 -8.07 27.60
N SER A 397 -22.12 -6.76 27.33
CA SER A 397 -22.49 -5.71 28.29
C SER A 397 -23.92 -5.19 28.16
N ASP A 398 -24.71 -5.67 27.20
CA ASP A 398 -26.15 -5.39 27.13
C ASP A 398 -26.91 -6.52 27.83
N LEU A 399 -27.04 -6.39 29.14
CA LEU A 399 -27.66 -7.38 30.02
C LEU A 399 -29.18 -7.21 30.13
N LEU A 400 -29.81 -6.47 29.20
CA LEU A 400 -31.23 -6.13 29.27
C LEU A 400 -32.04 -6.88 28.20
N CYS A 401 -33.20 -7.38 28.60
CA CYS A 401 -34.16 -7.98 27.68
C CYS A 401 -34.59 -6.98 26.59
N GLY A 402 -34.57 -7.41 25.33
CA GLY A 402 -34.86 -6.58 24.15
C GLY A 402 -36.29 -6.06 24.04
N SER A 403 -37.27 -6.71 24.69
CA SER A 403 -38.66 -6.20 24.78
C SER A 403 -38.91 -5.48 26.12
N CYS A 404 -38.91 -6.20 27.25
CA CYS A 404 -39.30 -5.62 28.55
C CYS A 404 -38.20 -4.87 29.32
N ARG A 405 -36.96 -4.84 28.82
CA ARG A 405 -35.79 -4.18 29.44
C ARG A 405 -35.42 -4.67 30.85
N LYS A 406 -35.92 -5.84 31.28
CA LYS A 406 -35.52 -6.51 32.53
C LYS A 406 -34.05 -6.93 32.47
N ASP A 407 -33.34 -6.84 33.60
CA ASP A 407 -31.99 -7.38 33.76
C ASP A 407 -31.97 -8.92 33.60
N MET A 408 -31.00 -9.40 32.84
CA MET A 408 -30.81 -10.80 32.44
C MET A 408 -29.43 -11.34 32.83
N GLY A 409 -28.64 -10.62 33.64
CA GLY A 409 -27.24 -10.96 33.91
C GLY A 409 -27.06 -12.38 34.47
N GLU A 410 -27.92 -12.80 35.40
CA GLU A 410 -27.91 -14.16 35.95
C GLU A 410 -28.33 -15.21 34.92
N ALA A 411 -29.43 -14.97 34.19
CA ALA A 411 -29.91 -15.90 33.16
C ALA A 411 -28.86 -16.12 32.06
N MET A 412 -28.18 -15.06 31.62
CA MET A 412 -27.09 -15.12 30.64
C MET A 412 -25.86 -15.85 31.17
N ALA A 413 -25.57 -15.75 32.47
CA ALA A 413 -24.44 -16.45 33.08
C ALA A 413 -24.65 -17.97 33.14
N VAL A 414 -25.91 -18.43 33.20
CA VAL A 414 -26.26 -19.86 33.25
C VAL A 414 -26.76 -20.42 31.90
N GLY A 415 -26.81 -19.60 30.84
CA GLY A 415 -27.25 -20.03 29.50
C GLY A 415 -28.78 -20.17 29.36
N GLU A 416 -29.54 -19.47 30.20
CA GLU A 416 -31.01 -19.45 30.22
C GLU A 416 -31.62 -18.24 29.50
N GLU A 417 -30.84 -17.50 28.72
CA GLU A 417 -31.34 -16.48 27.80
C GLU A 417 -32.02 -17.08 26.56
N ILE A 418 -32.97 -16.33 25.99
CA ILE A 418 -33.55 -16.65 24.69
C ILE A 418 -32.97 -15.69 23.65
N ASP A 419 -32.11 -16.20 22.78
CA ASP A 419 -31.62 -15.45 21.63
C ASP A 419 -32.68 -15.36 20.54
N CYS A 420 -32.71 -14.24 19.82
CA CYS A 420 -33.41 -14.20 18.55
C CYS A 420 -32.86 -15.30 17.60
N PRO A 421 -33.69 -16.22 17.09
CA PRO A 421 -33.31 -17.25 16.10
C PRO A 421 -32.63 -16.68 14.87
N LYS A 422 -33.07 -15.49 14.45
CA LYS A 422 -32.53 -14.75 13.29
C LYS A 422 -31.24 -14.00 13.61
N LYS A 423 -30.68 -14.20 14.82
CA LYS A 423 -29.49 -13.54 15.36
C LYS A 423 -29.48 -12.05 15.01
N CYS A 424 -30.51 -11.32 15.42
CA CYS A 424 -30.55 -9.86 15.26
C CYS A 424 -29.75 -9.12 16.35
N GLY A 425 -29.32 -9.83 17.39
CA GLY A 425 -28.62 -9.32 18.57
C GLY A 425 -29.54 -9.08 19.78
N GLY A 426 -30.84 -9.33 19.64
CA GLY A 426 -31.80 -9.26 20.75
C GLY A 426 -31.82 -10.54 21.59
N HIS A 427 -31.89 -10.37 22.91
CA HIS A 427 -32.10 -11.42 23.90
C HIS A 427 -33.38 -11.18 24.68
N PHE A 428 -34.08 -12.25 25.08
CA PHE A 428 -35.40 -12.16 25.69
C PHE A 428 -35.49 -13.00 26.96
N CYS A 429 -36.20 -12.48 27.96
CA CYS A 429 -36.37 -13.16 29.25
C CYS A 429 -37.45 -14.24 29.24
N SER A 430 -38.26 -14.30 28.18
CA SER A 430 -39.38 -15.22 28.07
C SER A 430 -39.86 -15.34 26.61
N LEU A 431 -40.58 -16.43 26.33
CA LEU A 431 -41.27 -16.63 25.05
C LEU A 431 -42.15 -15.43 24.67
N ARG A 432 -42.88 -14.83 25.63
CA ARG A 432 -43.74 -13.66 25.38
C ARG A 432 -42.94 -12.48 24.83
N CYS A 433 -41.80 -12.16 25.46
CA CYS A 433 -40.95 -11.06 25.02
C CYS A 433 -40.33 -11.30 23.64
N TYR A 434 -40.06 -12.56 23.28
CA TYR A 434 -39.65 -12.90 21.92
C TYR A 434 -40.79 -12.71 20.90
N LEU A 435 -42.00 -13.19 21.20
CA LEU A 435 -43.15 -13.07 20.29
C LEU A 435 -43.49 -11.60 19.98
N GLU A 436 -43.41 -10.71 20.97
CA GLU A 436 -43.56 -9.25 20.76
C GLU A 436 -42.49 -8.67 19.82
N HIS A 437 -41.29 -9.24 19.84
CA HIS A 437 -40.17 -8.83 18.98
C HIS A 437 -40.23 -9.42 17.58
N ARG A 438 -40.69 -10.67 17.42
CA ARG A 438 -40.66 -11.46 16.16
C ARG A 438 -41.10 -10.64 14.95
N ASP A 439 -42.26 -10.00 15.06
CA ASP A 439 -42.87 -9.26 13.94
C ASP A 439 -42.18 -7.91 13.67
N HIS A 440 -41.46 -7.38 14.65
CA HIS A 440 -40.68 -6.14 14.56
C HIS A 440 -39.17 -6.40 14.39
N CYS A 441 -38.77 -7.64 14.19
CA CYS A 441 -37.36 -8.01 14.07
C CYS A 441 -36.76 -7.33 12.83
N PRO A 442 -35.60 -6.65 12.94
CA PRO A 442 -34.96 -6.01 11.78
C PRO A 442 -34.51 -7.04 10.73
N LEU A 443 -34.42 -8.31 11.10
CA LEU A 443 -34.10 -9.44 10.24
C LEU A 443 -35.32 -10.33 9.98
N ALA A 444 -36.56 -9.85 10.16
CA ALA A 444 -37.77 -10.67 10.04
C ALA A 444 -37.86 -11.49 8.72
N ARG A 445 -37.26 -10.99 7.64
CA ARG A 445 -37.21 -11.64 6.31
C ARG A 445 -36.15 -12.73 6.17
N LEU A 446 -35.25 -12.91 7.14
CA LEU A 446 -34.26 -13.97 7.12
C LEU A 446 -34.96 -15.32 7.30
N ALA A 447 -34.79 -16.21 6.33
CA ALA A 447 -35.32 -17.56 6.39
C ALA A 447 -34.53 -18.38 7.43
N VAL A 448 -35.21 -18.82 8.47
CA VAL A 448 -34.72 -19.76 9.48
C VAL A 448 -35.81 -20.80 9.72
N PRO A 449 -35.47 -22.07 10.02
CA PRO A 449 -36.46 -23.11 10.25
C PRO A 449 -37.52 -22.73 11.29
N VAL A 450 -38.78 -22.85 10.92
CA VAL A 450 -39.95 -22.48 11.74
C VAL A 450 -40.56 -23.71 12.39
N PHE A 451 -40.70 -23.68 13.71
CA PHE A 451 -41.34 -24.72 14.51
C PHE A 451 -42.76 -24.33 14.95
N SER A 452 -43.66 -25.31 15.00
CA SER A 452 -45.02 -25.14 15.55
C SER A 452 -45.46 -26.36 16.37
N GLU A 453 -46.02 -26.12 17.55
CA GLU A 453 -46.80 -27.12 18.31
C GLU A 453 -48.31 -26.96 18.12
N ARG A 454 -48.75 -25.82 17.55
CA ARG A 454 -50.12 -25.30 17.61
C ARG A 454 -50.65 -25.24 19.05
N TRP A 455 -50.90 -26.35 19.74
CA TRP A 455 -51.38 -26.40 21.12
C TRP A 455 -50.26 -26.74 22.09
N SER A 456 -49.79 -25.75 22.85
CA SER A 456 -48.58 -25.87 23.68
C SER A 456 -48.84 -25.99 25.19
N GLY A 457 -50.05 -25.66 25.63
CA GLY A 457 -50.42 -25.60 27.04
C GLY A 457 -49.92 -24.33 27.76
N PRO A 458 -50.37 -24.10 29.01
CA PRO A 458 -50.26 -22.81 29.70
C PRO A 458 -48.84 -22.31 29.96
N LYS A 459 -47.80 -23.12 29.76
CA LYS A 459 -46.38 -22.75 29.88
C LYS A 459 -45.54 -23.00 28.62
N ALA A 460 -46.08 -23.60 27.56
CA ALA A 460 -45.41 -23.83 26.28
C ALA A 460 -43.93 -24.32 26.37
N PRO A 461 -43.63 -25.35 27.19
CA PRO A 461 -42.24 -25.70 27.52
C PRO A 461 -41.43 -26.24 26.33
N LEU A 462 -42.05 -26.97 25.40
CA LEU A 462 -41.37 -27.48 24.21
C LEU A 462 -41.13 -26.35 23.19
N THR A 463 -42.14 -25.49 22.96
CA THR A 463 -42.01 -24.28 22.13
C THR A 463 -40.86 -23.40 22.60
N GLU A 464 -40.75 -23.15 23.91
CA GLU A 464 -39.64 -22.39 24.48
C GLU A 464 -38.29 -23.12 24.30
N ALA A 465 -38.24 -24.45 24.50
CA ALA A 465 -37.02 -25.22 24.28
C ALA A 465 -36.56 -25.19 22.81
N MET A 466 -37.49 -25.28 21.85
CA MET A 466 -37.21 -25.16 20.41
C MET A 466 -36.66 -23.78 20.07
N LEU A 467 -37.28 -22.72 20.60
CA LEU A 467 -36.80 -21.36 20.44
C LEU A 467 -35.38 -21.17 20.97
N ARG A 468 -35.07 -21.73 22.14
CA ARG A 468 -33.72 -21.69 22.74
C ARG A 468 -32.66 -22.40 21.91
N GLN A 469 -33.05 -23.40 21.12
CA GLN A 469 -32.13 -24.05 20.17
C GLN A 469 -31.97 -23.26 18.86
N GLY A 470 -32.77 -22.20 18.64
CA GLY A 470 -32.65 -21.30 17.50
C GLY A 470 -33.68 -21.53 16.39
N PHE A 471 -34.80 -22.20 16.66
CA PHE A 471 -35.94 -22.23 15.74
C PHE A 471 -36.74 -20.93 15.84
N ASP A 472 -37.19 -20.36 14.72
CA ASP A 472 -38.29 -19.39 14.77
C ASP A 472 -39.60 -20.14 15.01
N LEU A 473 -40.65 -19.43 15.42
CA LEU A 473 -41.88 -20.05 15.89
C LEU A 473 -43.10 -19.54 15.15
N LEU A 474 -44.09 -20.42 15.01
CA LEU A 474 -45.48 -20.01 14.89
C LEU A 474 -46.07 -19.87 16.30
N PRO A 475 -46.72 -18.75 16.65
CA PRO A 475 -47.35 -18.59 17.95
C PRO A 475 -48.35 -19.74 18.22
N PRO A 476 -48.25 -20.45 19.35
CA PRO A 476 -49.23 -21.46 19.69
C PRO A 476 -50.64 -20.87 19.77
N TYR A 477 -51.64 -21.62 19.32
CA TYR A 477 -53.06 -21.28 19.31
C TYR A 477 -53.58 -20.90 20.68
N ASP A 478 -53.16 -21.60 21.72
CA ASP A 478 -53.51 -21.27 23.10
C ASP A 478 -52.91 -19.95 23.61
N ARG A 479 -51.91 -19.40 22.90
CA ARG A 479 -51.31 -18.08 23.16
C ARG A 479 -51.87 -16.97 22.26
N ALA A 480 -52.24 -17.33 21.04
CA ALA A 480 -52.85 -16.40 20.08
C ALA A 480 -54.35 -16.18 20.33
N ARG A 481 -55.02 -17.08 21.08
CA ARG A 481 -56.47 -17.04 21.35
C ARG A 481 -56.90 -15.78 22.09
N GLY A 482 -57.71 -14.95 21.43
CA GLY A 482 -58.42 -13.80 22.02
C GLY A 482 -59.86 -14.11 22.44
N ALA A 483 -60.53 -13.13 23.06
CA ALA A 483 -61.92 -13.26 23.53
C ALA A 483 -62.94 -13.51 22.40
N GLY A 484 -62.62 -13.16 21.15
CA GLY A 484 -63.46 -13.38 19.96
C GLY A 484 -63.23 -14.70 19.21
N MET A 485 -62.24 -15.51 19.62
CA MET A 485 -61.84 -16.73 18.89
C MET A 485 -62.58 -17.98 19.39
N ASP A 486 -63.92 -17.95 19.30
CA ASP A 486 -64.78 -19.09 19.62
C ASP A 486 -64.89 -20.07 18.43
N PHE A 487 -64.61 -21.36 18.65
CA PHE A 487 -64.71 -22.40 17.63
C PHE A 487 -66.10 -22.56 17.02
N PHE A 488 -67.13 -22.13 17.74
CA PHE A 488 -68.51 -22.34 17.34
C PHE A 488 -69.13 -21.12 16.65
N THR A 489 -68.42 -19.99 16.56
CA THR A 489 -68.89 -18.80 15.83
C THR A 489 -68.20 -18.69 14.46
N GLU A 490 -68.89 -18.16 13.45
CA GLU A 490 -68.30 -17.97 12.12
C GLU A 490 -67.13 -16.97 12.15
N GLU A 491 -67.24 -15.94 12.99
CA GLU A 491 -66.16 -14.97 13.23
C GLU A 491 -64.93 -15.65 13.85
N GLY A 492 -65.11 -16.48 14.88
CA GLY A 492 -64.01 -17.23 15.48
C GLY A 492 -63.42 -18.27 14.52
N LYS A 493 -64.25 -19.01 13.75
CA LYS A 493 -63.78 -19.95 12.72
C LYS A 493 -62.93 -19.29 11.64
N SER A 494 -63.30 -18.09 11.18
CA SER A 494 -62.50 -17.35 10.19
C SER A 494 -61.15 -16.89 10.76
N GLN A 495 -61.10 -16.48 12.03
CA GLN A 495 -59.84 -16.16 12.70
C GLN A 495 -58.95 -17.39 12.91
N TRP A 496 -59.54 -18.56 13.21
CA TRP A 496 -58.81 -19.83 13.27
C TRP A 496 -58.28 -20.28 11.91
N ALA A 497 -59.02 -20.02 10.82
CA ALA A 497 -58.59 -20.34 9.47
C ALA A 497 -57.33 -19.56 9.06
N VAL A 498 -57.25 -18.26 9.40
CA VAL A 498 -56.05 -17.44 9.15
C VAL A 498 -54.82 -17.98 9.88
N LEU A 499 -54.97 -18.39 11.15
CA LEU A 499 -53.87 -19.02 11.91
C LEU A 499 -53.48 -20.42 11.40
N ALA A 500 -54.32 -21.05 10.56
CA ALA A 500 -54.04 -22.33 9.95
C ALA A 500 -53.32 -22.21 8.59
N GLU A 501 -53.28 -21.01 8.00
CA GLU A 501 -52.60 -20.73 6.72
C GLU A 501 -51.07 -20.62 6.84
N GLU A 502 -50.53 -20.35 8.04
CA GLU A 502 -49.08 -20.27 8.26
C GLU A 502 -48.42 -21.66 8.22
N ASP A 503 -47.37 -21.79 7.40
CA ASP A 503 -46.78 -23.06 6.99
C ASP A 503 -45.44 -23.32 7.70
N PRO A 504 -45.37 -24.19 8.72
CA PRO A 504 -44.14 -24.45 9.48
C PRO A 504 -43.16 -25.36 8.71
N ASP A 505 -41.86 -25.28 9.00
CA ASP A 505 -40.87 -26.25 8.50
C ASP A 505 -40.85 -27.53 9.34
N TYR A 506 -41.28 -27.41 10.60
CA TYR A 506 -41.40 -28.51 11.52
C TYR A 506 -42.64 -28.36 12.41
N GLU A 507 -43.54 -29.35 12.38
CA GLU A 507 -44.72 -29.40 13.26
C GLU A 507 -44.71 -30.60 14.23
N HIS A 508 -45.04 -30.33 15.50
CA HIS A 508 -45.31 -31.34 16.52
C HIS A 508 -46.83 -31.44 16.75
N HIS A 509 -47.40 -32.62 16.52
CA HIS A 509 -48.84 -32.86 16.54
C HIS A 509 -49.31 -33.66 17.76
N ALA A 510 -50.50 -33.29 18.23
CA ALA A 510 -51.37 -34.09 19.09
C ALA A 510 -52.34 -34.97 18.23
N PRO A 511 -53.03 -35.96 18.82
CA PRO A 511 -53.58 -37.18 18.17
C PRO A 511 -54.50 -37.04 16.94
N ASP A 512 -55.16 -35.89 16.72
CA ASP A 512 -56.24 -35.73 15.73
C ASP A 512 -55.77 -35.26 14.33
N CYS A 513 -54.46 -35.17 14.06
CA CYS A 513 -53.90 -34.50 12.86
C CYS A 513 -53.09 -35.40 11.87
N LYS A 514 -53.51 -36.66 11.66
CA LYS A 514 -52.73 -37.66 10.88
C LYS A 514 -52.55 -37.34 9.39
N THR A 515 -53.46 -36.56 8.80
CA THR A 515 -53.36 -36.13 7.40
C THR A 515 -52.26 -35.09 7.21
N MET A 516 -52.05 -34.24 8.21
CA MET A 516 -51.09 -33.12 8.15
C MET A 516 -49.64 -33.58 8.27
N SER A 517 -49.34 -34.59 9.10
CA SER A 517 -47.99 -35.17 9.18
C SER A 517 -47.56 -35.84 7.86
N ARG A 518 -48.53 -36.42 7.14
CA ARG A 518 -48.28 -37.00 5.81
C ARG A 518 -47.96 -35.92 4.79
N GLU A 519 -48.77 -34.86 4.76
CA GLU A 519 -48.60 -33.70 3.86
C GLU A 519 -47.26 -32.99 4.09
N LEU A 520 -46.85 -32.80 5.35
CA LEU A 520 -45.54 -32.21 5.70
C LEU A 520 -44.38 -33.05 5.15
N ASP A 521 -44.40 -34.36 5.38
CA ASP A 521 -43.34 -35.24 4.89
C ASP A 521 -43.35 -35.37 3.36
N ASP A 522 -44.50 -35.32 2.70
CA ASP A 522 -44.60 -35.22 1.22
C ASP A 522 -44.04 -33.90 0.68
N ALA A 523 -44.12 -32.82 1.45
CA ALA A 523 -43.51 -31.52 1.15
C ALA A 523 -42.01 -31.47 1.52
N GLY A 524 -41.43 -32.56 2.03
CA GLY A 524 -40.03 -32.63 2.46
C GLY A 524 -39.74 -31.92 3.80
N LYS A 525 -40.77 -31.73 4.62
CA LYS A 525 -40.72 -31.07 5.94
C LYS A 525 -40.72 -32.08 7.08
N TYR A 526 -40.55 -31.59 8.30
CA TYR A 526 -40.44 -32.44 9.48
C TYR A 526 -41.77 -32.53 10.24
N PHE A 527 -42.05 -33.70 10.80
CA PHE A 527 -43.20 -33.90 11.66
C PHE A 527 -42.85 -34.71 12.89
N SER A 528 -43.66 -34.60 13.93
CA SER A 528 -43.65 -35.55 15.05
C SER A 528 -45.05 -35.74 15.60
N LEU A 529 -45.47 -36.99 15.73
CA LEU A 529 -46.76 -37.38 16.28
C LEU A 529 -46.52 -38.01 17.66
N GLU A 530 -46.95 -37.34 18.72
CA GLU A 530 -46.86 -37.82 20.10
C GLU A 530 -48.18 -38.49 20.53
N HIS A 531 -48.05 -39.61 21.23
CA HIS A 531 -49.16 -40.21 21.96
C HIS A 531 -48.62 -41.17 23.05
N PRO A 532 -49.41 -41.48 24.10
CA PRO A 532 -49.18 -42.63 24.96
C PRO A 532 -48.79 -43.91 24.20
N TYR A 533 -47.72 -44.59 24.65
CA TYR A 533 -47.12 -45.75 23.97
C TYR A 533 -48.11 -46.91 23.73
N ARG A 534 -49.05 -47.13 24.67
CA ARG A 534 -50.04 -48.23 24.59
C ARG A 534 -51.35 -47.84 23.89
N SER A 535 -51.37 -46.72 23.17
CA SER A 535 -52.58 -46.25 22.52
C SER A 535 -52.99 -47.08 21.31
N PHE A 536 -54.31 -47.19 21.08
CA PHE A 536 -54.87 -47.77 19.86
C PHE A 536 -54.53 -46.97 18.60
N ILE A 537 -54.10 -45.71 18.74
CA ILE A 537 -53.76 -44.84 17.60
C ILE A 537 -52.67 -45.45 16.71
N TRP A 538 -51.71 -46.16 17.30
CA TRP A 538 -50.55 -46.73 16.62
C TRP A 538 -50.94 -47.87 15.65
N TYR A 539 -52.11 -48.47 15.87
CA TYR A 539 -52.67 -49.55 15.04
C TYR A 539 -53.66 -49.04 13.99
N MET A 540 -53.94 -47.74 13.96
CA MET A 540 -54.82 -47.17 12.95
C MET A 540 -54.10 -47.10 11.60
N LYS A 541 -54.81 -47.44 10.52
CA LYS A 541 -54.27 -47.52 9.14
C LYS A 541 -53.38 -46.32 8.76
N ALA A 542 -53.84 -45.09 9.01
CA ALA A 542 -53.10 -43.88 8.67
C ALA A 542 -51.74 -43.78 9.39
N THR A 543 -51.67 -44.18 10.65
CA THR A 543 -50.43 -44.15 11.46
C THR A 543 -49.47 -45.26 11.05
N MET A 544 -49.99 -46.45 10.71
CA MET A 544 -49.18 -47.54 10.13
C MET A 544 -48.58 -47.15 8.78
N GLU A 545 -49.36 -46.52 7.91
CA GLU A 545 -48.89 -46.03 6.61
C GLU A 545 -47.83 -44.93 6.77
N LEU A 546 -48.00 -44.03 7.74
CA LEU A 546 -47.00 -43.01 8.06
C LEU A 546 -45.71 -43.63 8.63
N ALA A 547 -45.84 -44.64 9.51
CA ALA A 547 -44.70 -45.35 10.09
C ALA A 547 -43.96 -46.24 9.07
N ALA A 548 -44.61 -46.66 7.99
CA ALA A 548 -44.01 -47.43 6.90
C ALA A 548 -43.13 -46.57 5.96
N ARG A 549 -43.12 -45.24 6.13
CA ARG A 549 -42.29 -44.36 5.30
C ARG A 549 -40.79 -44.54 5.60
N PRO A 550 -39.89 -44.43 4.60
CA PRO A 550 -38.47 -44.75 4.76
C PRO A 550 -37.75 -44.01 5.90
N ASN A 551 -38.13 -42.74 6.13
CA ASN A 551 -37.48 -41.87 7.11
C ASN A 551 -38.20 -41.82 8.47
N ALA A 552 -39.39 -42.43 8.59
CA ALA A 552 -40.14 -42.43 9.84
C ALA A 552 -39.46 -43.35 10.88
N ARG A 553 -39.39 -42.89 12.12
CA ARG A 553 -38.82 -43.59 13.28
C ARG A 553 -39.76 -43.42 14.48
N MET A 554 -39.91 -44.49 15.26
CA MET A 554 -40.71 -44.47 16.49
C MET A 554 -39.81 -44.43 17.71
N ALA A 555 -39.74 -43.28 18.38
CA ALA A 555 -39.04 -43.14 19.65
C ALA A 555 -39.99 -43.53 20.79
N VAL A 556 -39.72 -44.66 21.44
CA VAL A 556 -40.42 -45.09 22.66
C VAL A 556 -39.59 -44.73 23.89
N PHE A 557 -40.20 -44.08 24.87
CA PHE A 557 -39.56 -43.71 26.13
C PHE A 557 -40.57 -43.47 27.24
N SER A 558 -40.09 -43.22 28.45
CA SER A 558 -40.92 -42.81 29.56
C SER A 558 -40.49 -41.43 30.07
N ASN A 559 -41.45 -40.57 30.40
CA ASN A 559 -41.17 -39.19 30.81
C ASN A 559 -40.28 -39.13 32.08
N CYS A 560 -40.25 -40.19 32.91
CA CYS A 560 -39.30 -40.37 34.03
C CYS A 560 -37.84 -40.15 33.61
N CYS A 561 -37.45 -40.64 32.43
CA CYS A 561 -36.07 -40.59 31.92
C CYS A 561 -35.59 -39.16 31.63
N TYR A 562 -36.48 -38.18 31.75
CA TYR A 562 -36.26 -36.78 31.44
C TYR A 562 -36.74 -35.82 32.54
N GLY A 563 -36.86 -36.32 33.78
CA GLY A 563 -37.25 -35.52 34.95
C GLY A 563 -38.74 -35.51 35.28
N GLY A 564 -39.54 -36.37 34.64
CA GLY A 564 -40.89 -36.67 35.09
C GLY A 564 -40.87 -37.39 36.45
N ARG A 565 -41.89 -37.16 37.29
CA ARG A 565 -41.97 -37.76 38.63
C ARG A 565 -42.34 -39.25 38.60
N ARG A 566 -43.03 -39.70 37.55
CA ARG A 566 -43.59 -41.05 37.42
C ARG A 566 -43.29 -41.65 36.04
N ALA A 567 -43.40 -42.97 35.95
CA ALA A 567 -43.23 -43.69 34.69
C ALA A 567 -44.44 -43.48 33.77
N LYS A 568 -44.36 -42.49 32.88
CA LYS A 568 -45.36 -42.21 31.83
C LYS A 568 -44.80 -42.61 30.47
N TRP A 569 -45.18 -43.80 29.99
CA TRP A 569 -44.72 -44.33 28.70
C TRP A 569 -45.37 -43.61 27.52
N THR A 570 -44.52 -42.99 26.72
CA THR A 570 -44.84 -42.13 25.59
C THR A 570 -44.14 -42.65 24.34
N ALA A 571 -44.76 -42.46 23.18
CA ALA A 571 -44.12 -42.72 21.90
C ALA A 571 -44.26 -41.51 20.98
N VAL A 572 -43.19 -41.23 20.23
CA VAL A 572 -43.14 -40.17 19.23
C VAL A 572 -42.75 -40.78 17.89
N LEU A 573 -43.66 -40.71 16.91
CA LEU A 573 -43.38 -41.06 15.52
C LEU A 573 -42.90 -39.81 14.79
N THR A 574 -41.69 -39.83 14.24
CA THR A 574 -41.04 -38.66 13.64
C THR A 574 -40.19 -39.05 12.43
N ASN A 575 -40.05 -38.16 11.45
CA ASN A 575 -39.06 -38.30 10.38
C ASN A 575 -37.71 -37.61 10.71
N ASN A 576 -37.61 -36.96 11.87
CA ASN A 576 -36.36 -36.38 12.36
C ASN A 576 -35.57 -37.43 13.18
N VAL A 577 -34.48 -37.92 12.61
CA VAL A 577 -33.66 -38.99 13.21
C VAL A 577 -33.00 -38.54 14.51
N GLY A 578 -32.63 -37.25 14.64
CA GLY A 578 -31.97 -36.74 15.84
C GLY A 578 -32.88 -36.82 17.08
N ILE A 579 -34.19 -36.65 16.89
CA ILE A 579 -35.18 -36.84 17.97
C ILE A 579 -35.26 -38.31 18.38
N TYR A 580 -35.24 -39.24 17.43
CA TYR A 580 -35.20 -40.66 17.75
C TYR A 580 -33.95 -41.01 18.57
N GLU A 581 -32.79 -40.52 18.17
CA GLU A 581 -31.51 -40.79 18.85
C GLU A 581 -31.48 -40.30 20.30
N VAL A 582 -32.02 -39.10 20.57
CA VAL A 582 -31.99 -38.52 21.92
C VAL A 582 -33.14 -39.01 22.80
N LEU A 583 -34.29 -39.35 22.22
CA LEU A 583 -35.48 -39.71 22.98
C LEU A 583 -35.65 -41.20 23.20
N HIS A 584 -35.30 -42.06 22.24
CA HIS A 584 -35.63 -43.48 22.31
C HIS A 584 -34.89 -44.19 23.46
N LYS A 585 -35.66 -44.52 24.51
CA LYS A 585 -35.20 -45.24 25.70
C LYS A 585 -36.27 -46.28 26.07
N PRO A 586 -36.23 -47.48 25.47
CA PRO A 586 -37.25 -48.51 25.69
C PRO A 586 -37.21 -49.12 27.11
N GLU A 587 -36.29 -48.67 27.96
CA GLU A 587 -36.15 -49.08 29.36
C GLU A 587 -36.13 -47.81 30.26
N CYS A 588 -36.87 -47.83 31.40
CA CYS A 588 -36.79 -46.78 32.43
C CYS A 588 -36.36 -47.41 33.77
N PRO A 589 -35.33 -46.85 34.45
CA PRO A 589 -34.81 -47.37 35.72
C PRO A 589 -35.66 -46.98 36.95
N HIS A 590 -36.82 -46.33 36.76
CA HIS A 590 -37.64 -45.80 37.86
C HIS A 590 -38.45 -46.90 38.55
N HIS A 591 -38.31 -47.03 39.87
CA HIS A 591 -39.13 -47.89 40.72
C HIS A 591 -39.93 -47.04 41.71
N GLY A 592 -41.25 -46.93 41.51
CA GLY A 592 -42.20 -46.41 42.51
C GLY A 592 -42.78 -45.02 42.25
N GLU A 593 -44.07 -45.00 41.85
CA GLU A 593 -45.17 -44.11 42.24
C GLU A 593 -46.37 -44.43 41.31
N ASP A 594 -47.50 -44.92 41.85
CA ASP A 594 -48.66 -45.37 41.08
C ASP A 594 -49.59 -44.22 40.64
N TYR A 595 -50.24 -44.36 39.48
CA TYR A 595 -51.27 -43.46 38.93
C TYR A 595 -52.61 -43.53 39.71
N GLN A 596 -52.60 -43.35 41.03
CA GLN A 596 -53.82 -43.35 41.84
C GLN A 596 -54.33 -41.91 42.07
N PRO A 597 -55.60 -41.61 41.75
CA PRO A 597 -56.23 -40.34 42.11
C PRO A 597 -56.19 -40.13 43.62
N TYR A 598 -55.95 -38.89 44.05
CA TYR A 598 -55.94 -38.55 45.47
C TYR A 598 -56.80 -37.32 45.73
N VAL A 599 -57.31 -37.17 46.95
CA VAL A 599 -58.22 -36.06 47.30
C VAL A 599 -57.45 -35.02 48.09
N ALA A 600 -57.43 -33.79 47.60
CA ALA A 600 -56.90 -32.63 48.32
C ALA A 600 -57.88 -31.46 48.22
N GLY A 601 -58.18 -30.82 49.36
CA GLY A 601 -59.08 -29.65 49.41
C GLY A 601 -60.51 -29.91 48.91
N GLY A 602 -61.02 -31.15 49.01
CA GLY A 602 -62.38 -31.51 48.55
C GLY A 602 -62.53 -31.76 47.05
N ARG A 603 -61.43 -31.80 46.29
CA ARG A 603 -61.41 -32.19 44.87
C ARG A 603 -60.63 -33.48 44.68
N VAL A 604 -61.13 -34.36 43.81
CA VAL A 604 -60.37 -35.51 43.31
C VAL A 604 -59.35 -34.96 42.32
N ILE A 605 -58.06 -35.07 42.65
CA ILE A 605 -56.97 -34.69 41.76
C ILE A 605 -56.51 -35.97 41.06
N PHE A 606 -56.58 -35.95 39.73
CA PHE A 606 -56.00 -37.01 38.92
C PHE A 606 -54.52 -36.66 38.66
N PRO A 607 -53.56 -37.56 38.97
CA PRO A 607 -52.14 -37.36 38.67
C PRO A 607 -51.86 -37.05 37.19
N THR A 608 -52.77 -37.41 36.29
CA THR A 608 -52.73 -37.07 34.86
C THR A 608 -52.84 -35.56 34.59
N GLU A 609 -53.56 -34.81 35.44
CA GLU A 609 -53.64 -33.33 35.34
C GLU A 609 -52.35 -32.68 35.86
N GLU A 610 -51.71 -33.28 36.87
CA GLU A 610 -50.43 -32.81 37.42
C GLU A 610 -49.25 -32.98 36.45
N GLU A 611 -49.36 -33.95 35.54
CA GLU A 611 -48.35 -34.31 34.53
C GLU A 611 -48.82 -34.00 33.10
N ALA A 612 -49.76 -33.05 32.96
CA ALA A 612 -50.21 -32.55 31.67
C ALA A 612 -49.13 -31.73 30.94
N GLN A 613 -48.19 -31.15 31.69
CA GLN A 613 -47.04 -30.41 31.15
C GLN A 613 -45.85 -31.35 30.90
N TYR A 614 -45.16 -31.20 29.76
CA TYR A 614 -43.92 -31.93 29.49
C TYR A 614 -42.81 -31.60 30.52
N PRO A 615 -42.02 -32.59 30.97
CA PRO A 615 -40.82 -32.33 31.77
C PRO A 615 -39.83 -31.45 31.01
N THR A 616 -39.19 -30.50 31.70
CA THR A 616 -38.20 -29.60 31.08
C THR A 616 -37.08 -30.37 30.38
N GLY A 617 -36.56 -31.43 31.03
CA GLY A 617 -35.52 -32.26 30.43
C GLY A 617 -35.95 -32.93 29.13
N LEU A 618 -37.24 -33.26 28.99
CA LEU A 618 -37.76 -33.87 27.76
C LEU A 618 -37.75 -32.85 26.63
N CYS A 619 -38.27 -31.65 26.90
CA CYS A 619 -38.28 -30.55 25.95
C CYS A 619 -36.86 -30.15 25.49
N THR A 620 -35.91 -30.10 26.42
CA THR A 620 -34.50 -29.78 26.12
C THR A 620 -33.85 -30.82 25.22
N GLU A 621 -33.98 -32.11 25.53
CA GLU A 621 -33.42 -33.18 24.70
C GLU A 621 -34.10 -33.25 23.34
N TYR A 622 -35.44 -33.13 23.30
CA TYR A 622 -36.22 -33.08 22.08
C TYR A 622 -35.71 -31.98 21.15
N ALA A 623 -35.61 -30.75 21.66
CA ALA A 623 -35.17 -29.61 20.87
C ALA A 623 -33.71 -29.77 20.40
N ARG A 624 -32.84 -30.33 21.24
CA ARG A 624 -31.45 -30.63 20.86
C ARG A 624 -31.37 -31.63 19.71
N GLY A 625 -32.14 -32.73 19.78
CA GLY A 625 -32.21 -33.71 18.70
C GLY A 625 -32.73 -33.11 17.40
N ALA A 626 -33.78 -32.28 17.49
CA ALA A 626 -34.35 -31.59 16.34
C ALA A 626 -33.32 -30.65 15.66
N ALA A 627 -32.64 -29.81 16.45
CA ALA A 627 -31.64 -28.87 15.96
C ALA A 627 -30.41 -29.56 15.36
N ALA A 628 -29.96 -30.67 15.97
CA ALA A 628 -28.82 -31.45 15.51
C ALA A 628 -29.06 -32.07 14.13
N HIS A 629 -30.24 -32.68 13.91
CA HIS A 629 -30.59 -33.27 12.61
C HIS A 629 -30.61 -32.22 11.48
N LEU A 630 -31.07 -31.01 11.77
CA LEU A 630 -31.13 -29.92 10.80
C LEU A 630 -29.79 -29.20 10.60
N GLY A 631 -28.79 -29.47 11.44
CA GLY A 631 -27.56 -28.65 11.47
C GLY A 631 -27.89 -27.17 11.66
N LEU A 632 -28.85 -26.85 12.53
CA LEU A 632 -29.53 -25.55 12.59
C LEU A 632 -28.58 -24.36 12.67
N ALA A 633 -27.50 -24.46 13.46
CA ALA A 633 -26.47 -23.43 13.57
C ALA A 633 -25.80 -23.11 12.22
N ALA A 634 -25.44 -24.15 11.44
CA ALA A 634 -24.84 -23.99 10.12
C ALA A 634 -25.85 -23.41 9.12
N HIS A 635 -27.11 -23.83 9.20
CA HIS A 635 -28.19 -23.33 8.34
C HIS A 635 -28.42 -21.83 8.53
N VAL A 636 -28.52 -21.38 9.79
CA VAL A 636 -28.67 -19.94 10.12
C VAL A 636 -27.47 -19.15 9.62
N GLN A 637 -26.25 -19.63 9.85
CA GLN A 637 -25.03 -18.98 9.37
C GLN A 637 -25.01 -18.84 7.84
N GLN A 638 -25.38 -19.90 7.11
CA GLN A 638 -25.46 -19.89 5.65
C GLN A 638 -26.52 -18.90 5.13
N ALA A 639 -27.69 -18.85 5.77
CA ALA A 639 -28.74 -17.90 5.44
C ALA A 639 -28.27 -16.44 5.61
N HIS A 640 -27.56 -16.13 6.70
CA HIS A 640 -26.96 -14.81 6.92
C HIS A 640 -25.93 -14.44 5.84
N GLN A 641 -25.04 -15.38 5.48
CA GLN A 641 -24.03 -15.15 4.44
C GLN A 641 -24.68 -14.89 3.07
N LEU A 642 -25.70 -15.67 2.71
CA LEU A 642 -26.44 -15.50 1.46
C LEU A 642 -27.20 -14.17 1.42
N ALA A 643 -27.91 -13.83 2.49
CA ALA A 643 -28.61 -12.55 2.61
C ALA A 643 -27.63 -11.37 2.52
N ARG A 644 -26.45 -11.50 3.13
CA ARG A 644 -25.39 -10.50 3.05
C ARG A 644 -24.85 -10.35 1.63
N LEU A 645 -24.58 -11.46 0.94
CA LEU A 645 -24.14 -11.45 -0.46
C LEU A 645 -25.15 -10.75 -1.36
N GLN A 646 -26.43 -11.11 -1.26
CA GLN A 646 -27.51 -10.48 -2.02
C GLN A 646 -27.63 -8.98 -1.73
N ALA A 647 -27.48 -8.57 -0.47
CA ALA A 647 -27.51 -7.16 -0.09
C ALA A 647 -26.32 -6.37 -0.69
N VAL A 648 -25.12 -6.97 -0.71
CA VAL A 648 -23.94 -6.37 -1.33
C VAL A 648 -24.10 -6.29 -2.85
N GLU A 649 -24.59 -7.35 -3.50
CA GLU A 649 -24.87 -7.35 -4.94
C GLU A 649 -25.91 -6.29 -5.32
N ALA A 650 -26.98 -6.14 -4.53
CA ALA A 650 -27.98 -5.10 -4.73
C ALA A 650 -27.38 -3.69 -4.54
N ALA A 651 -26.52 -3.51 -3.52
CA ALA A 651 -25.83 -2.24 -3.29
C ALA A 651 -24.83 -1.90 -4.41
N LEU A 652 -24.23 -2.90 -5.05
CA LEU A 652 -23.33 -2.73 -6.18
C LEU A 652 -24.08 -2.44 -7.50
N ALA A 653 -25.33 -2.89 -7.64
CA ALA A 653 -26.12 -2.71 -8.86
C ALA A 653 -26.34 -1.23 -9.25
N LYS A 654 -26.21 -0.29 -8.29
CA LYS A 654 -26.28 1.15 -8.57
C LYS A 654 -25.09 1.70 -9.37
N TYR A 655 -23.99 0.96 -9.47
CA TYR A 655 -22.81 1.38 -10.21
C TYR A 655 -22.85 0.79 -11.61
N HIS A 656 -22.84 1.65 -12.63
CA HIS A 656 -22.85 1.26 -14.06
C HIS A 656 -21.76 0.22 -14.42
N LYS A 657 -20.59 0.27 -13.76
CA LYS A 657 -19.49 -0.70 -13.96
C LYS A 657 -19.83 -2.13 -13.47
N CYS A 658 -20.92 -2.32 -12.74
CA CYS A 658 -21.38 -3.59 -12.18
C CYS A 658 -22.66 -4.11 -12.88
N GLU A 659 -22.96 -3.64 -14.09
CA GLU A 659 -24.05 -4.18 -14.91
C GLU A 659 -23.80 -5.65 -15.29
N ASP A 660 -22.53 -6.00 -15.55
CA ASP A 660 -22.12 -7.40 -15.73
C ASP A 660 -22.34 -8.17 -14.42
N LEU A 661 -23.21 -9.18 -14.49
CA LEU A 661 -23.57 -10.04 -13.36
C LEU A 661 -22.37 -10.80 -12.79
N GLU A 662 -21.49 -11.32 -13.64
CA GLU A 662 -20.35 -12.14 -13.19
C GLU A 662 -19.31 -11.25 -12.46
N LEU A 663 -19.04 -10.07 -13.01
CA LEU A 663 -18.17 -9.09 -12.37
C LEU A 663 -18.74 -8.66 -11.01
N ARG A 664 -20.04 -8.35 -10.95
CA ARG A 664 -20.72 -7.94 -9.73
C ARG A 664 -20.67 -9.04 -8.65
N GLN A 665 -20.88 -10.29 -9.03
CA GLN A 665 -20.76 -11.44 -8.11
C GLN A 665 -19.31 -11.61 -7.61
N LYS A 666 -18.30 -11.48 -8.49
CA LYS A 666 -16.89 -11.50 -8.10
C LYS A 666 -16.55 -10.38 -7.11
N MET A 667 -17.01 -9.17 -7.38
CA MET A 667 -16.83 -8.02 -6.47
C MET A 667 -17.52 -8.24 -5.13
N ALA A 668 -18.75 -8.74 -5.11
CA ALA A 668 -19.50 -8.98 -3.88
C ALA A 668 -18.82 -10.03 -3.00
N LYS A 669 -18.29 -11.11 -3.62
CA LYS A 669 -17.48 -12.13 -2.92
C LYS A 669 -16.21 -11.54 -2.33
N GLU A 670 -15.47 -10.71 -3.09
CA GLU A 670 -14.27 -10.04 -2.56
C GLU A 670 -14.63 -9.12 -1.38
N ILE A 671 -15.72 -8.35 -1.47
CA ILE A 671 -16.18 -7.50 -0.36
C ILE A 671 -16.44 -8.34 0.89
N ILE A 672 -17.16 -9.46 0.78
CA ILE A 672 -17.42 -10.35 1.92
C ILE A 672 -16.12 -10.89 2.51
N GLN A 673 -15.17 -11.34 1.69
CA GLN A 673 -13.85 -11.79 2.19
C GLN A 673 -13.09 -10.70 2.94
N VAL A 674 -13.27 -9.43 2.56
CA VAL A 674 -12.74 -8.30 3.33
C VAL A 674 -13.51 -8.12 4.62
N GLU A 675 -14.84 -8.19 4.60
CA GLU A 675 -15.70 -8.07 5.80
C GLU A 675 -15.42 -9.15 6.85
N ASP A 676 -15.17 -10.40 6.42
CA ASP A 676 -14.85 -11.52 7.31
C ASP A 676 -13.55 -11.30 8.11
N ARG A 677 -12.64 -10.47 7.59
CA ARG A 677 -11.41 -10.07 8.29
C ARG A 677 -11.61 -8.88 9.23
N MET A 678 -12.76 -8.20 9.14
CA MET A 678 -13.08 -7.05 9.97
C MET A 678 -13.70 -7.52 11.29
N VAL A 679 -12.84 -8.01 12.18
CA VAL A 679 -13.22 -8.47 13.51
C VAL A 679 -13.09 -7.33 14.53
N ALA A 680 -14.15 -7.08 15.29
CA ALA A 680 -14.14 -6.08 16.36
C ALA A 680 -13.09 -6.43 17.43
N GLY A 681 -12.25 -5.46 17.83
CA GLY A 681 -11.10 -5.68 18.71
C GLY A 681 -9.80 -6.08 17.99
N GLN A 682 -9.86 -6.38 16.68
CA GLN A 682 -8.69 -6.68 15.84
C GLN A 682 -8.48 -5.60 14.74
N GLU A 683 -8.95 -4.37 14.97
CA GLU A 683 -8.92 -3.29 13.98
C GLU A 683 -7.50 -3.01 13.47
N ARG A 684 -6.51 -3.04 14.36
CA ARG A 684 -5.11 -2.82 14.01
C ARG A 684 -4.59 -3.87 13.03
N GLN A 685 -4.92 -5.15 13.26
CA GLN A 685 -4.51 -6.25 12.39
C GLN A 685 -5.13 -6.10 10.99
N HIS A 686 -6.40 -5.67 10.92
CA HIS A 686 -7.06 -5.37 9.66
C HIS A 686 -6.37 -4.22 8.89
N LEU A 687 -5.97 -3.15 9.58
CA LEU A 687 -5.24 -2.04 8.96
C LEU A 687 -3.82 -2.43 8.52
N GLU A 688 -3.11 -3.22 9.31
CA GLU A 688 -1.79 -3.77 8.93
C GLU A 688 -1.92 -4.70 7.71
N TRP A 689 -2.97 -5.53 7.66
CA TRP A 689 -3.30 -6.34 6.50
C TRP A 689 -3.63 -5.50 5.26
N LEU A 690 -4.36 -4.39 5.40
CA LEU A 690 -4.61 -3.47 4.29
C LEU A 690 -3.31 -2.87 3.72
N LEU A 691 -2.30 -2.60 4.56
CA LEU A 691 -1.02 -2.08 4.11
C LEU A 691 -0.28 -3.06 3.19
N THR A 692 -0.42 -4.37 3.41
CA THR A 692 0.15 -5.41 2.51
C THR A 692 -0.44 -5.38 1.10
N ARG A 693 -1.65 -4.82 0.95
CA ARG A 693 -2.37 -4.64 -0.32
C ARG A 693 -2.16 -3.25 -0.95
N ALA A 694 -1.25 -2.46 -0.39
CA ALA A 694 -0.84 -1.24 -1.03
C ALA A 694 -0.22 -1.55 -2.39
N HIS A 695 -0.65 -0.81 -3.40
CA HIS A 695 -0.12 -0.87 -4.74
C HIS A 695 1.40 -0.65 -4.72
N TYR A 696 2.14 -1.26 -5.64
CA TYR A 696 3.61 -1.26 -5.66
C TYR A 696 4.29 0.12 -5.58
N ARG A 697 3.54 1.20 -5.85
CA ARG A 697 4.02 2.58 -5.74
C ARG A 697 4.11 3.09 -4.30
N GLY A 698 3.47 2.43 -3.34
CA GLY A 698 3.64 2.67 -1.91
C GLY A 698 2.67 3.64 -1.23
N SER A 699 1.59 4.09 -1.89
CA SER A 699 0.73 5.17 -1.33
C SER A 699 -0.78 4.98 -1.48
N ASP A 700 -1.23 4.02 -2.29
CA ASP A 700 -2.65 3.74 -2.51
C ASP A 700 -2.93 2.25 -2.33
N ILE A 701 -4.04 1.90 -1.67
CA ILE A 701 -4.47 0.52 -1.45
C ILE A 701 -5.51 0.15 -2.51
N ARG A 702 -5.28 -0.95 -3.23
CA ARG A 702 -6.16 -1.39 -4.31
C ARG A 702 -6.65 -2.80 -4.05
N LEU A 703 -7.91 -2.89 -3.64
CA LEU A 703 -8.68 -4.12 -3.73
C LEU A 703 -9.17 -4.24 -5.16
N ALA A 704 -8.93 -5.38 -5.82
CA ALA A 704 -9.29 -5.54 -7.22
C ALA A 704 -9.58 -7.00 -7.55
N VAL A 705 -10.53 -7.21 -8.46
CA VAL A 705 -10.83 -8.51 -9.10
C VAL A 705 -10.47 -8.44 -10.57
N GLU A 706 -10.07 -9.58 -11.13
CA GLU A 706 -9.79 -9.72 -12.57
C GLU A 706 -11.02 -10.26 -13.29
N HIS A 707 -11.39 -9.62 -14.39
CA HIS A 707 -12.53 -10.00 -15.21
C HIS A 707 -12.28 -9.58 -16.66
N CYS A 708 -12.50 -10.47 -17.62
CA CYS A 708 -12.27 -10.22 -19.05
C CYS A 708 -10.89 -9.61 -19.37
N GLY A 709 -9.83 -10.04 -18.67
CA GLY A 709 -8.47 -9.53 -18.85
C GLY A 709 -8.20 -8.12 -18.30
N ALA A 710 -9.16 -7.53 -17.58
CA ALA A 710 -9.03 -6.23 -16.93
C ALA A 710 -9.12 -6.35 -15.40
N LYS A 711 -8.39 -5.48 -14.69
CA LYS A 711 -8.50 -5.36 -13.23
C LYS A 711 -9.52 -4.29 -12.86
N HIS A 712 -10.53 -4.69 -12.10
CA HIS A 712 -11.59 -3.81 -11.63
C HIS A 712 -11.44 -3.55 -10.14
N LEU A 713 -11.46 -2.28 -9.73
CA LEU A 713 -11.37 -1.90 -8.32
C LEU A 713 -12.62 -2.32 -7.56
N VAL A 714 -12.41 -2.91 -6.39
CA VAL A 714 -13.47 -3.31 -5.45
C VAL A 714 -13.61 -2.22 -4.38
N PRO A 715 -14.82 -1.71 -4.13
CA PRO A 715 -15.07 -0.77 -3.04
C PRO A 715 -14.70 -1.37 -1.69
N TYR A 716 -14.04 -0.59 -0.84
CA TYR A 716 -13.78 -1.00 0.54
C TYR A 716 -15.08 -0.94 1.36
N PRO A 717 -15.44 -1.96 2.18
CA PRO A 717 -16.65 -1.99 3.01
C PRO A 717 -16.59 -1.03 4.22
N ALA A 718 -16.44 0.27 3.94
CA ALA A 718 -16.35 1.32 4.96
C ALA A 718 -17.55 1.35 5.91
N GLY A 719 -18.73 0.89 5.48
CA GLY A 719 -19.95 0.82 6.29
C GLY A 719 -19.86 -0.12 7.50
N ARG A 720 -18.87 -1.03 7.53
CA ARG A 720 -18.57 -1.90 8.68
C ARG A 720 -17.85 -1.18 9.82
N TRP A 721 -17.42 0.07 9.64
CA TRP A 721 -16.82 0.85 10.71
C TRP A 721 -17.83 1.74 11.45
N LEU A 722 -17.57 1.98 12.74
CA LEU A 722 -18.28 2.99 13.54
C LEU A 722 -17.66 4.37 13.30
N TRP A 723 -18.25 5.13 12.38
CA TRP A 723 -17.81 6.47 12.03
C TRP A 723 -18.31 7.52 13.02
N ARG A 724 -17.43 8.47 13.36
CA ARG A 724 -17.75 9.67 14.11
C ARG A 724 -17.29 10.88 13.32
N ASP A 725 -18.15 11.89 13.22
CA ASP A 725 -17.82 13.14 12.56
C ASP A 725 -16.75 13.89 13.36
N VAL A 726 -15.79 14.49 12.65
CA VAL A 726 -14.68 15.21 13.29
C VAL A 726 -14.54 16.64 12.79
N LEU A 727 -14.90 16.89 11.53
CA LEU A 727 -14.87 18.21 10.94
C LEU A 727 -16.02 18.33 9.97
N SER A 728 -16.76 19.42 10.04
CA SER A 728 -17.76 19.82 9.05
C SER A 728 -17.68 21.33 8.89
N PHE A 729 -17.63 21.82 7.65
CA PHE A 729 -17.55 23.24 7.35
C PHE A 729 -18.13 23.57 5.98
N LYS A 730 -18.66 24.79 5.85
CA LYS A 730 -19.17 25.32 4.58
C LYS A 730 -18.06 25.96 3.76
N TRP A 731 -18.15 25.86 2.43
CA TRP A 731 -17.23 26.54 1.54
C TRP A 731 -17.54 28.04 1.50
N LYS A 732 -16.48 28.86 1.45
CA LYS A 732 -16.61 30.32 1.25
C LYS A 732 -16.60 30.73 -0.22
N LYS A 733 -16.13 29.84 -1.09
CA LYS A 733 -15.96 30.07 -2.53
C LYS A 733 -16.33 28.79 -3.27
N GLU A 734 -17.00 28.95 -4.39
CA GLU A 734 -17.28 27.84 -5.30
C GLU A 734 -15.98 27.37 -5.97
N ALA A 735 -15.87 26.06 -6.18
CA ALA A 735 -14.81 25.44 -6.96
C ALA A 735 -15.30 24.10 -7.53
N HIS A 736 -14.54 23.55 -8.46
CA HIS A 736 -14.83 22.22 -9.03
C HIS A 736 -14.77 21.13 -7.94
N ILE A 737 -15.68 20.15 -8.01
CA ILE A 737 -15.83 19.08 -7.00
C ILE A 737 -14.50 18.38 -6.65
N ASN A 738 -13.73 17.92 -7.65
CA ASN A 738 -12.40 17.33 -7.43
C ASN A 738 -11.44 18.20 -6.58
N VAL A 739 -11.51 19.53 -6.74
CA VAL A 739 -10.67 20.47 -5.96
C VAL A 739 -11.21 20.60 -4.54
N LEU A 740 -12.53 20.61 -4.36
CA LEU A 740 -13.19 20.63 -3.05
C LEU A 740 -12.87 19.36 -2.24
N GLU A 741 -12.94 18.18 -2.87
CA GLU A 741 -12.54 16.90 -2.27
C GLU A 741 -11.06 16.92 -1.84
N ALA A 742 -10.17 17.40 -2.72
CA ALA A 742 -8.75 17.54 -2.38
C ALA A 742 -8.51 18.53 -1.22
N GLN A 743 -9.30 19.60 -1.14
CA GLN A 743 -9.23 20.55 -0.04
C GLN A 743 -9.77 19.97 1.28
N ALA A 744 -10.84 19.18 1.22
CA ALA A 744 -11.39 18.45 2.37
C ALA A 744 -10.36 17.45 2.91
N PHE A 745 -9.77 16.66 2.02
CA PHE A 745 -8.65 15.75 2.32
C PHE A 745 -7.49 16.49 2.99
N LEU A 746 -7.04 17.59 2.39
CA LEU A 746 -5.96 18.41 2.94
C LEU A 746 -6.30 18.96 4.32
N ALA A 747 -7.53 19.43 4.54
CA ALA A 747 -8.00 19.98 5.81
C ALA A 747 -8.03 18.91 6.92
N HIS A 748 -8.42 17.68 6.57
CA HIS A 748 -8.41 16.54 7.49
C HIS A 748 -7.00 16.07 7.83
N VAL A 749 -6.14 15.85 6.82
CA VAL A 749 -4.72 15.49 7.04
C VAL A 749 -4.07 16.50 7.96
N ARG A 750 -4.23 17.78 7.62
CA ARG A 750 -3.85 18.91 8.48
C ARG A 750 -4.26 18.68 9.93
N ARG A 751 -5.54 18.40 10.18
CA ARG A 751 -6.11 18.25 11.53
C ARG A 751 -5.46 17.08 12.26
N ILE A 752 -5.29 15.93 11.60
CA ILE A 752 -4.59 14.76 12.16
C ILE A 752 -3.18 15.16 12.64
N LEU A 753 -2.46 15.96 11.85
CA LEU A 753 -1.11 16.44 12.18
C LEU A 753 -1.06 17.41 13.36
N ARG A 754 -2.21 17.90 13.85
CA ARG A 754 -2.28 18.65 15.12
C ARG A 754 -2.05 17.76 16.34
N ASP A 755 -2.26 16.46 16.20
CA ASP A 755 -1.95 15.49 17.24
C ASP A 755 -0.46 15.09 17.15
N PRO A 756 0.36 15.34 18.19
CA PRO A 756 1.75 14.89 18.23
C PRO A 756 1.95 13.40 18.01
N LEU A 757 1.05 12.57 18.56
CA LEU A 757 1.15 11.11 18.49
C LEU A 757 0.94 10.58 17.07
N LEU A 758 0.25 11.36 16.23
CA LEU A 758 -0.05 10.99 14.84
C LEU A 758 0.92 11.62 13.82
N ARG A 759 1.98 12.31 14.26
CA ARG A 759 2.94 12.97 13.35
C ARG A 759 3.89 11.99 12.64
N SER A 760 4.10 10.80 13.20
CA SER A 760 5.07 9.82 12.69
C SER A 760 4.42 8.46 12.44
N CYS A 761 3.24 8.45 11.81
CA CYS A 761 2.48 7.22 11.53
C CYS A 761 2.06 7.14 10.05
N ARG A 762 1.70 5.93 9.61
CA ARG A 762 1.08 5.66 8.31
C ARG A 762 -0.42 5.89 8.43
N LEU A 763 -0.95 6.84 7.65
CA LEU A 763 -2.36 7.21 7.66
C LEU A 763 -3.14 6.47 6.58
N MET A 764 -4.27 5.88 6.95
CA MET A 764 -5.23 5.30 6.01
C MET A 764 -6.45 6.19 5.90
N ILE A 765 -6.72 6.69 4.69
CA ILE A 765 -7.84 7.59 4.41
C ILE A 765 -8.64 7.00 3.24
N VAL A 766 -9.90 6.68 3.50
CA VAL A 766 -10.87 6.27 2.50
C VAL A 766 -11.42 7.53 1.82
N VAL A 767 -11.46 7.50 0.48
CA VAL A 767 -12.01 8.57 -0.35
C VAL A 767 -12.97 7.93 -1.35
N ASP A 768 -14.04 8.63 -1.68
CA ASP A 768 -15.03 8.23 -2.68
C ASP A 768 -14.67 8.72 -4.10
N SER A 769 -13.79 9.71 -4.19
CA SER A 769 -13.27 10.25 -5.44
C SER A 769 -12.12 9.45 -6.03
N GLN A 770 -12.37 8.82 -7.17
CA GLN A 770 -11.33 8.11 -7.94
C GLN A 770 -10.24 9.07 -8.46
N VAL A 771 -10.60 10.34 -8.75
CA VAL A 771 -9.63 11.35 -9.19
C VAL A 771 -8.68 11.69 -8.05
N LEU A 772 -9.21 11.98 -6.86
CA LEU A 772 -8.40 12.26 -5.69
C LEU A 772 -7.54 11.06 -5.30
N PHE A 773 -8.11 9.86 -5.29
CA PHE A 773 -7.43 8.60 -5.00
C PHE A 773 -6.14 8.45 -5.83
N TYR A 774 -6.24 8.59 -7.16
CA TYR A 774 -5.07 8.47 -8.03
C TYR A 774 -4.12 9.65 -7.93
N ALA A 775 -4.63 10.86 -7.71
CA ALA A 775 -3.81 12.07 -7.60
C ALA A 775 -2.93 12.03 -6.35
N VAL A 776 -3.48 11.61 -5.20
CA VAL A 776 -2.74 11.40 -3.95
C VAL A 776 -1.82 10.20 -4.06
N GLY A 777 -2.29 9.05 -4.59
CA GLY A 777 -1.47 7.84 -4.73
C GLY A 777 -0.25 8.01 -5.64
N LYS A 778 -0.39 8.79 -6.73
CA LYS A 778 0.75 9.16 -7.59
C LYS A 778 1.59 10.30 -7.01
N GLY A 779 1.06 11.02 -6.01
CA GLY A 779 1.64 12.25 -5.49
C GLY A 779 1.59 13.44 -6.46
N ARG A 780 0.83 13.35 -7.56
CA ARG A 780 0.68 14.43 -8.57
C ARG A 780 -0.54 14.20 -9.47
N SER A 781 -0.97 15.25 -10.17
CA SER A 781 -2.08 15.26 -11.13
C SER A 781 -1.70 16.00 -12.42
N PRO A 782 -2.31 15.70 -13.58
CA PRO A 782 -2.25 16.57 -14.75
C PRO A 782 -2.94 17.93 -14.53
N SER A 783 -3.88 18.02 -13.58
CA SER A 783 -4.58 19.26 -13.26
C SER A 783 -3.72 20.17 -12.36
N THR A 784 -3.47 21.39 -12.82
CA THR A 784 -2.74 22.40 -12.02
C THR A 784 -3.49 22.83 -10.77
N GLN A 785 -4.83 22.87 -10.83
CA GLN A 785 -5.65 23.22 -9.67
C GLN A 785 -5.51 22.18 -8.56
N LEU A 786 -5.53 20.88 -8.93
CA LEU A 786 -5.30 19.79 -7.98
C LEU A 786 -3.86 19.79 -7.46
N ASN A 787 -2.85 19.96 -8.33
CA ASN A 787 -1.46 20.05 -7.89
C ASN A 787 -1.22 21.19 -6.91
N ARG A 788 -1.87 22.34 -7.10
CA ARG A 788 -1.79 23.45 -6.14
C ARG A 788 -2.26 23.05 -4.73
N VAL A 789 -3.26 22.16 -4.64
CA VAL A 789 -3.71 21.60 -3.35
C VAL A 789 -2.75 20.51 -2.86
N LEU A 790 -2.31 19.59 -3.72
CA LEU A 790 -1.39 18.50 -3.36
C LEU A 790 -0.01 19.01 -2.91
N ARG A 791 0.52 20.09 -3.49
CA ARG A 791 1.76 20.75 -3.01
C ARG A 791 1.68 21.11 -1.55
N ARG A 792 0.49 21.50 -1.09
CA ARG A 792 0.28 21.82 0.32
C ARG A 792 0.40 20.58 1.19
N LEU A 793 0.24 19.35 0.70
CA LEU A 793 0.53 18.13 1.48
C LEU A 793 2.02 17.99 1.78
N ILE A 794 2.90 18.39 0.85
CA ILE A 794 4.35 18.49 1.10
C ILE A 794 4.60 19.55 2.17
N THR A 795 3.93 20.69 2.06
CA THR A 795 4.14 21.85 2.93
C THR A 795 3.49 21.69 4.31
N VAL A 796 2.40 20.93 4.47
CA VAL A 796 1.48 21.09 5.61
C VAL A 796 2.00 20.61 6.93
N GLN A 797 2.81 19.55 6.98
CA GLN A 797 3.27 18.98 8.24
C GLN A 797 4.42 19.81 8.80
N SER A 798 5.36 20.23 7.94
CA SER A 798 6.42 21.18 8.26
C SER A 798 5.85 22.56 8.61
N TYR A 799 4.89 23.06 7.83
CA TYR A 799 4.30 24.39 8.00
C TYR A 799 3.27 24.45 9.14
N ARG A 800 2.48 23.39 9.41
CA ARG A 800 1.62 23.33 10.62
C ARG A 800 2.41 23.09 11.89
N ARG A 801 3.50 22.33 11.84
CA ARG A 801 4.42 22.20 12.99
C ARG A 801 5.02 23.57 13.30
N ALA A 802 5.56 24.26 12.30
CA ALA A 802 6.07 25.63 12.45
C ALA A 802 5.00 26.61 12.94
N ILE A 803 3.79 26.61 12.35
CA ILE A 803 2.73 27.56 12.72
C ILE A 803 2.10 27.27 14.09
N ARG A 804 1.90 26.01 14.47
CA ARG A 804 1.31 25.67 15.79
C ARG A 804 2.30 25.98 16.91
N ASN A 805 3.56 25.64 16.71
CA ASN A 805 4.60 25.96 17.66
C ASN A 805 4.78 27.49 17.74
N PHE A 806 4.60 28.22 16.63
CA PHE A 806 4.55 29.69 16.59
C PHE A 806 3.43 30.26 17.46
N PHE A 807 2.19 29.78 17.31
CA PHE A 807 1.08 30.25 18.15
C PHE A 807 1.19 29.83 19.60
N ARG A 808 1.70 28.62 19.88
CA ARG A 808 1.98 28.17 21.25
C ARG A 808 3.07 29.03 21.90
N TYR A 809 4.12 29.37 21.17
CA TYR A 809 5.13 30.34 21.62
C TYR A 809 4.51 31.71 21.95
N LEU A 810 3.58 32.19 21.13
CA LEU A 810 2.88 33.44 21.44
C LEU A 810 2.02 33.34 22.72
N ASP A 811 1.37 32.20 22.95
CA ASP A 811 0.58 31.97 24.17
C ASP A 811 1.50 31.82 25.41
N ASP A 812 2.60 31.07 25.30
CA ASP A 812 3.57 30.80 26.37
C ASP A 812 4.31 32.09 26.81
N GLU A 813 4.54 33.02 25.88
CA GLU A 813 5.19 34.33 26.12
C GLU A 813 4.18 35.49 26.31
N GLU A 814 2.89 35.20 26.44
CA GLU A 814 1.79 36.18 26.59
C GLU A 814 1.72 37.25 25.47
N LEU A 815 2.19 36.92 24.27
CA LEU A 815 2.21 37.81 23.10
C LEU A 815 0.87 37.77 22.33
N PRO A 816 0.27 38.93 21.98
CA PRO A 816 -1.02 38.96 21.30
C PRO A 816 -0.94 38.49 19.85
N VAL A 817 -1.99 37.80 19.37
CA VAL A 817 -2.08 37.36 17.96
C VAL A 817 -1.93 38.57 17.01
N PRO A 818 -0.96 38.55 16.08
CA PRO A 818 -0.60 39.74 15.29
C PRO A 818 -1.69 40.11 14.26
N GLY A 819 -2.19 41.34 14.36
CA GLY A 819 -3.24 41.88 13.47
C GLY A 819 -2.74 42.59 12.19
N ASN A 820 -1.42 42.69 11.97
CA ASN A 820 -0.82 43.30 10.78
C ASN A 820 0.58 42.69 10.47
N SER A 821 1.09 42.91 9.25
CA SER A 821 2.32 42.28 8.74
C SER A 821 3.57 42.60 9.56
N LYS A 822 3.73 43.85 10.01
CA LYS A 822 4.87 44.27 10.83
C LYS A 822 4.93 43.56 12.20
N ARG A 823 3.78 43.36 12.84
CA ARG A 823 3.68 42.58 14.09
C ARG A 823 3.87 41.08 13.86
N LEU A 824 3.43 40.56 12.73
CA LEU A 824 3.66 39.16 12.35
C LEU A 824 5.15 38.89 12.20
N ASP A 825 5.89 39.76 11.51
CA ASP A 825 7.35 39.61 11.31
C ASP A 825 8.11 39.62 12.64
N GLN A 826 7.74 40.51 13.57
CA GLN A 826 8.33 40.54 14.91
C GLN A 826 8.06 39.27 15.71
N CYS A 827 6.79 38.81 15.74
CA CYS A 827 6.41 37.57 16.40
C CYS A 827 7.17 36.38 15.82
N VAL A 828 7.25 36.29 14.48
CA VAL A 828 7.91 35.19 13.78
C VAL A 828 9.41 35.18 14.06
N SER A 829 10.06 36.35 14.10
CA SER A 829 11.47 36.50 14.48
C SER A 829 11.74 35.91 15.87
N LEU A 830 10.93 36.30 16.86
CA LEU A 830 11.05 35.82 18.23
C LEU A 830 10.82 34.29 18.36
N TYR A 831 9.88 33.75 17.59
CA TYR A 831 9.64 32.32 17.53
C TYR A 831 10.78 31.53 16.83
N LEU A 832 11.42 32.13 15.83
CA LEU A 832 12.59 31.55 15.18
C LEU A 832 13.77 31.43 16.16
N GLU A 833 13.93 32.40 17.07
CA GLU A 833 14.90 32.34 18.18
C GLU A 833 14.57 31.22 19.18
N HIS A 834 13.29 31.07 19.58
CA HIS A 834 12.83 29.98 20.45
C HIS A 834 13.08 28.58 19.83
N MET A 835 12.80 28.40 18.53
CA MET A 835 13.09 27.13 17.83
C MET A 835 14.59 26.79 17.77
N TRP A 836 15.46 27.80 17.78
CA TRP A 836 16.91 27.64 17.69
C TRP A 836 17.53 27.13 19.01
N GLN A 837 16.82 27.27 20.13
CA GLN A 837 17.23 26.69 21.42
C GLN A 837 16.89 25.18 21.55
N ASP A 838 16.02 24.63 20.68
CA ASP A 838 15.45 23.26 20.75
C ASP A 838 15.73 22.35 19.50
N ASP A 839 16.72 22.68 18.67
CA ASP A 839 17.36 21.83 17.62
C ASP A 839 16.47 21.24 16.47
N GLN A 840 15.83 22.09 15.63
CA GLN A 840 15.27 21.71 14.30
C GLN A 840 15.41 22.83 13.19
N PRO A 841 15.77 22.53 11.92
CA PRO A 841 16.20 23.51 10.89
C PRO A 841 15.25 23.76 9.68
N ILE A 842 15.41 24.68 8.69
CA ILE A 842 16.18 25.95 8.42
C ILE A 842 15.57 26.58 7.13
N THR A 843 15.40 27.91 7.06
CA THR A 843 15.04 28.65 5.81
C THR A 843 16.08 29.71 5.38
N TYR A 844 17.27 29.73 5.98
CA TYR A 844 18.32 30.75 5.76
C TYR A 844 19.37 30.44 4.66
N ALA A 845 19.26 29.33 3.93
CA ALA A 845 20.35 28.84 3.09
C ALA A 845 20.67 29.69 1.83
N VAL A 846 19.71 30.43 1.27
CA VAL A 846 19.86 31.05 -0.07
C VAL A 846 20.70 32.33 -0.05
N SER A 847 20.47 33.24 0.90
CA SER A 847 21.27 34.47 1.03
C SER A 847 22.70 34.17 1.48
N LEU A 848 22.87 33.21 2.39
CA LEU A 848 24.18 32.74 2.83
C LEU A 848 24.95 32.06 1.69
N ALA A 849 24.30 31.28 0.84
CA ALA A 849 24.94 30.66 -0.32
C ALA A 849 25.42 31.72 -1.32
N ALA A 850 24.60 32.73 -1.64
CA ALA A 850 25.00 33.82 -2.52
C ALA A 850 26.20 34.60 -1.94
N LEU A 851 26.17 34.88 -0.64
CA LEU A 851 27.25 35.57 0.06
C LEU A 851 28.56 34.79 0.05
N LEU A 852 28.52 33.49 0.37
CA LEU A 852 29.70 32.63 0.39
C LEU A 852 30.32 32.52 -1.00
N LEU A 853 29.50 32.38 -2.05
CA LEU A 853 29.97 32.22 -3.42
C LEU A 853 30.59 33.50 -3.98
N VAL A 854 29.94 34.66 -3.80
CA VAL A 854 30.53 35.95 -4.20
C VAL A 854 31.81 36.23 -3.43
N SER A 855 31.80 35.97 -2.13
CA SER A 855 32.95 36.28 -1.28
C SER A 855 34.14 35.37 -1.56
N PHE A 856 33.88 34.11 -1.92
CA PHE A 856 34.91 33.18 -2.35
C PHE A 856 35.53 33.62 -3.68
N LEU A 857 34.70 33.95 -4.67
CA LEU A 857 35.18 34.34 -6.01
C LEU A 857 35.85 35.72 -6.05
N ALA A 858 35.36 36.68 -5.25
CA ALA A 858 35.95 38.01 -5.12
C ALA A 858 37.09 38.06 -4.08
N PHE A 859 37.44 36.93 -3.46
CA PHE A 859 38.43 36.81 -2.38
C PHE A 859 38.22 37.80 -1.23
N LEU A 860 36.98 37.98 -0.78
CA LEU A 860 36.65 38.94 0.28
C LEU A 860 37.17 38.46 1.65
N ARG A 861 37.65 39.39 2.47
CA ARG A 861 37.95 39.09 3.88
C ARG A 861 36.67 38.86 4.65
N THR A 862 36.72 38.15 5.78
CA THR A 862 35.55 37.89 6.63
C THR A 862 34.85 39.18 7.05
N GLY A 863 35.60 40.25 7.32
CA GLY A 863 35.03 41.57 7.63
C GLY A 863 34.33 42.23 6.44
N GLU A 864 34.86 42.05 5.22
CA GLU A 864 34.27 42.58 3.97
C GLU A 864 33.04 41.74 3.55
N LEU A 865 33.08 40.43 3.78
CA LEU A 865 31.99 39.48 3.55
C LEU A 865 30.78 39.80 4.43
N VAL A 866 30.98 39.87 5.74
CA VAL A 866 29.86 40.05 6.69
C VAL A 866 29.27 41.45 6.64
N SER A 867 29.98 42.43 6.08
CA SER A 867 29.48 43.79 5.88
C SER A 867 29.07 44.08 4.44
N LEU A 868 29.02 43.06 3.55
CA LEU A 868 28.76 43.27 2.14
C LEU A 868 27.32 43.75 1.92
N ALA A 869 27.18 45.01 1.51
CA ALA A 869 25.89 45.62 1.23
C ALA A 869 25.42 45.32 -0.20
N ALA A 870 24.11 45.22 -0.39
CA ALA A 870 23.51 45.04 -1.70
C ALA A 870 23.83 46.20 -2.65
N THR A 871 23.94 47.42 -2.13
CA THR A 871 24.33 48.63 -2.88
C THR A 871 25.78 48.60 -3.37
N GLN A 872 26.61 47.70 -2.83
CA GLN A 872 28.01 47.53 -3.21
C GLN A 872 28.18 46.46 -4.30
N VAL A 873 27.11 45.80 -4.74
CA VAL A 873 27.18 44.70 -5.70
C VAL A 873 26.32 45.02 -6.93
N ALA A 874 26.97 45.25 -8.06
CA ALA A 874 26.30 45.37 -9.35
C ALA A 874 26.48 44.08 -10.16
N VAL A 875 25.43 43.64 -10.85
CA VAL A 875 25.45 42.37 -11.57
C VAL A 875 24.92 42.51 -12.98
N ASP A 876 25.75 42.14 -13.95
CA ASP A 876 25.36 41.92 -15.33
C ASP A 876 25.20 40.42 -15.57
N THR A 877 23.95 39.95 -15.55
CA THR A 877 23.63 38.53 -15.77
C THR A 877 23.82 38.07 -17.22
N ALA A 878 23.93 38.98 -18.19
CA ALA A 878 24.12 38.64 -19.61
C ALA A 878 25.59 38.39 -19.92
N LEU A 879 26.48 39.19 -19.33
CA LEU A 879 27.94 38.99 -19.42
C LEU A 879 28.50 38.11 -18.30
N GLY A 880 27.67 37.73 -17.32
CA GLY A 880 28.07 36.93 -16.16
C GLY A 880 28.99 37.68 -15.21
N ARG A 881 28.96 39.01 -15.22
CA ARG A 881 29.84 39.86 -14.42
C ARG A 881 29.18 40.29 -13.13
N ILE A 882 29.91 40.17 -12.04
CA ILE A 882 29.56 40.65 -10.71
C ILE A 882 30.64 41.66 -10.33
N LEU A 883 30.26 42.92 -10.22
CA LEU A 883 31.13 43.99 -9.74
C LEU A 883 30.85 44.19 -8.26
N VAL A 884 31.87 43.99 -7.44
CA VAL A 884 31.83 44.19 -5.99
C VAL A 884 32.69 45.38 -5.61
N ALA A 885 32.08 46.46 -5.15
CA ALA A 885 32.75 47.67 -4.69
C ALA A 885 33.11 47.57 -3.20
N LEU A 886 34.39 47.76 -2.89
CA LEU A 886 34.96 47.67 -1.55
C LEU A 886 35.51 49.04 -1.12
N PRO A 887 34.73 49.87 -0.42
CA PRO A 887 35.09 51.26 -0.13
C PRO A 887 36.12 51.43 0.99
N SER A 888 36.56 50.35 1.66
CA SER A 888 37.47 50.43 2.81
C SER A 888 38.33 49.18 2.96
N THR A 889 39.11 48.88 1.93
CA THR A 889 39.98 47.70 1.89
C THR A 889 41.22 47.95 2.75
N LYS A 890 41.44 47.14 3.80
CA LYS A 890 42.58 47.32 4.74
C LYS A 890 43.92 46.94 4.08
N THR A 891 44.70 47.92 3.63
CA THR A 891 46.16 47.81 3.48
C THR A 891 46.84 48.85 4.39
N SER A 892 48.16 49.06 4.30
CA SER A 892 48.87 50.07 5.11
C SER A 892 48.31 51.50 4.93
N ARG A 893 47.45 51.73 3.93
CA ARG A 893 46.53 52.87 3.78
C ARG A 893 45.14 52.36 3.34
N GLN A 894 44.05 53.04 3.70
CA GLN A 894 42.72 52.71 3.17
C GLN A 894 42.67 53.03 1.66
N ARG A 895 42.22 52.06 0.85
CA ARG A 895 42.00 52.22 -0.59
C ARG A 895 40.61 51.68 -0.98
N GLU A 896 39.96 52.39 -1.89
CA GLU A 896 38.75 51.92 -2.58
C GLU A 896 39.16 50.96 -3.70
N GLU A 897 38.58 49.76 -3.74
CA GLU A 897 38.84 48.74 -4.76
C GLU A 897 37.50 48.25 -5.33
N THR A 898 37.45 47.96 -6.62
CA THR A 898 36.32 47.25 -7.24
C THR A 898 36.82 45.92 -7.79
N VAL A 899 36.15 44.83 -7.43
CA VAL A 899 36.48 43.48 -7.89
C VAL A 899 35.43 43.03 -8.90
N CYS A 900 35.86 42.70 -10.11
CA CYS A 900 35.02 42.07 -11.11
C CYS A 900 35.20 40.55 -11.03
N VAL A 901 34.10 39.84 -10.80
CA VAL A 901 34.01 38.37 -10.87
C VAL A 901 33.20 38.00 -12.10
N GLU A 902 33.78 37.20 -12.98
CA GLU A 902 33.07 36.67 -14.16
C GLU A 902 32.61 35.23 -13.89
N ASP A 903 31.37 35.07 -13.44
CA ASP A 903 30.68 33.79 -13.26
C ASP A 903 29.18 33.94 -13.52
N HIS A 904 28.68 33.39 -14.64
CA HIS A 904 27.27 33.50 -15.04
C HIS A 904 26.28 32.93 -14.04
N LEU A 905 26.67 31.96 -13.20
CA LEU A 905 25.78 31.29 -12.27
C LEU A 905 25.66 32.06 -10.97
N VAL A 906 26.80 32.49 -10.45
CA VAL A 906 26.84 33.35 -9.28
C VAL A 906 26.21 34.70 -9.62
N ALA A 907 26.40 35.23 -10.84
CA ALA A 907 25.72 36.45 -11.28
C ALA A 907 24.20 36.31 -11.23
N LYS A 908 23.63 35.22 -11.77
CA LYS A 908 22.17 34.99 -11.70
C LYS A 908 21.66 34.83 -10.27
N LEU A 909 22.39 34.11 -9.43
CA LEU A 909 22.06 33.90 -8.02
C LEU A 909 22.08 35.23 -7.23
N VAL A 910 23.10 36.04 -7.44
CA VAL A 910 23.27 37.33 -6.75
C VAL A 910 22.25 38.34 -7.24
N ALA A 911 22.02 38.41 -8.55
CA ALA A 911 20.94 39.24 -9.12
C ALA A 911 19.57 38.84 -8.59
N TYR A 912 19.34 37.54 -8.36
CA TYR A 912 18.11 37.05 -7.72
C TYR A 912 18.01 37.55 -6.27
N VAL A 913 19.06 37.39 -5.45
CA VAL A 913 19.08 37.86 -4.05
C VAL A 913 18.89 39.38 -3.97
N LEU A 914 19.53 40.15 -4.84
CA LEU A 914 19.40 41.60 -4.90
C LEU A 914 17.96 42.03 -5.27
N ARG A 915 17.30 41.33 -6.19
CA ARG A 915 15.89 41.61 -6.57
C ARG A 915 14.89 41.32 -5.45
N GLN A 916 15.25 40.53 -4.44
CA GLN A 916 14.38 40.29 -3.27
C GLN A 916 14.40 41.44 -2.26
N GLY A 917 15.13 42.54 -2.53
CA GLY A 917 15.19 43.71 -1.63
C GLY A 917 16.19 43.55 -0.49
N CYS A 918 17.16 42.65 -0.62
CA CYS A 918 18.28 42.47 0.30
C CYS A 918 19.00 43.82 0.53
N GLN A 919 19.24 44.23 1.78
CA GLN A 919 20.03 45.44 2.08
C GLN A 919 21.50 45.11 2.36
N VAL A 920 21.77 44.04 3.11
CA VAL A 920 23.09 43.44 3.31
C VAL A 920 22.97 41.92 3.20
N PHE A 921 24.00 41.24 2.70
CA PHE A 921 23.93 39.80 2.45
C PHE A 921 23.99 38.96 3.75
N TRP A 922 24.43 39.56 4.86
CA TRP A 922 24.46 38.97 6.21
C TRP A 922 24.16 40.05 7.25
N GLU A 923 23.07 39.88 8.02
CA GLU A 923 22.57 40.90 8.95
C GLU A 923 23.07 40.69 10.40
N GLU A 924 23.78 39.58 10.64
CA GLU A 924 24.21 39.13 11.96
C GLU A 924 25.71 39.37 12.22
N SER A 925 26.16 39.16 13.46
CA SER A 925 27.57 39.34 13.82
C SER A 925 28.53 38.37 13.09
N ALA A 926 29.79 38.76 12.95
CA ALA A 926 30.84 37.89 12.40
C ALA A 926 31.09 36.63 13.25
N ALA A 927 30.74 36.64 14.54
CA ALA A 927 30.77 35.44 15.38
C ALA A 927 29.66 34.45 15.00
N SER A 928 28.44 34.94 14.75
CA SER A 928 27.29 34.16 14.29
C SER A 928 27.55 33.52 12.91
N PHE A 929 28.17 34.27 11.99
CA PHE A 929 28.58 33.76 10.68
C PHE A 929 29.52 32.55 10.80
N ARG A 930 30.55 32.67 11.67
CA ARG A 930 31.55 31.60 11.89
C ARG A 930 30.95 30.34 12.49
N SER A 931 30.01 30.48 13.43
CA SER A 931 29.28 29.35 14.00
C SER A 931 28.43 28.65 12.94
N THR A 932 27.68 29.41 12.17
CA THR A 932 26.82 28.92 11.09
C THR A 932 27.63 28.16 10.03
N LEU A 933 28.78 28.71 9.59
CA LEU A 933 29.67 28.05 8.63
C LEU A 933 30.23 26.72 9.16
N LYS A 934 30.59 26.66 10.45
CA LYS A 934 31.07 25.43 11.10
C LYS A 934 29.98 24.34 11.16
N GLN A 935 28.73 24.74 11.39
CA GLN A 935 27.58 23.83 11.39
C GLN A 935 27.27 23.29 9.98
N PHE A 936 27.35 24.13 8.94
CA PHE A 936 27.24 23.67 7.57
C PHE A 936 28.38 22.73 7.17
N ALA A 937 29.62 23.03 7.57
CA ALA A 937 30.75 22.14 7.34
C ALA A 937 30.52 20.77 7.98
N ALA A 938 30.02 20.70 9.22
CA ALA A 938 29.69 19.44 9.87
C ALA A 938 28.53 18.69 9.19
N PHE A 939 27.47 19.40 8.80
CA PHE A 939 26.33 18.83 8.09
C PHE A 939 26.73 18.18 6.75
N PHE A 940 27.66 18.80 6.02
CA PHE A 940 28.20 18.26 4.77
C PHE A 940 29.40 17.31 4.95
N LYS A 941 29.78 16.99 6.20
CA LYS A 941 30.96 16.17 6.56
C LYS A 941 32.28 16.72 6.01
N LEU A 942 32.47 18.03 6.09
CA LEU A 942 33.64 18.76 5.62
C LEU A 942 34.62 19.09 6.76
N GLU A 943 34.49 18.45 7.94
CA GLU A 943 35.33 18.76 9.11
C GLU A 943 36.81 18.45 8.89
N GLU A 944 37.12 17.45 8.06
CA GLU A 944 38.49 17.04 7.72
C GLU A 944 39.29 18.12 6.98
N PHE A 945 38.62 19.10 6.37
CA PHE A 945 39.26 20.18 5.59
C PHE A 945 39.61 21.42 6.42
N ALA A 946 39.29 21.45 7.73
CA ALA A 946 39.67 22.49 8.68
C ALA A 946 39.40 23.95 8.21
N PHE A 947 38.27 24.19 7.52
CA PHE A 947 37.89 25.53 7.07
C PHE A 947 37.81 26.53 8.24
N SER A 948 38.65 27.58 8.22
CA SER A 948 38.57 28.69 9.15
C SER A 948 38.24 30.00 8.42
N ALA A 949 37.20 30.70 8.87
CA ALA A 949 36.75 31.95 8.27
C ALA A 949 37.58 33.16 8.76
N TYR A 950 38.92 33.10 8.68
CA TYR A 950 39.78 34.22 9.10
C TYR A 950 40.42 35.01 7.95
N SER A 951 40.55 34.46 6.74
CA SER A 951 40.77 35.24 5.51
C SER A 951 40.79 34.36 4.27
N LEU A 952 39.85 34.58 3.32
CA LEU A 952 39.97 34.02 1.96
C LEU A 952 41.09 34.70 1.15
N ARG A 953 41.58 35.88 1.58
CA ARG A 953 42.55 36.70 0.84
C ARG A 953 44.02 36.57 1.27
N ARG A 954 44.38 35.87 2.35
CA ARG A 954 45.81 35.70 2.76
C ARG A 954 46.06 34.35 3.45
N GLY A 955 47.05 33.61 2.94
CA GLY A 955 47.55 32.37 3.54
C GLY A 955 48.24 32.60 4.88
N GLY A 956 47.45 32.65 5.96
CA GLY A 956 47.95 32.67 7.34
C GLY A 956 47.53 31.39 8.07
N ASN A 957 48.50 30.49 8.26
CA ASN A 957 48.47 29.31 9.12
C ASN A 957 47.35 28.27 8.92
N VAL A 958 47.01 27.98 7.66
CA VAL A 958 46.76 26.59 7.25
C VAL A 958 48.11 26.07 6.73
N LEU A 959 48.48 24.85 7.12
CA LEU A 959 49.75 24.16 6.82
C LEU A 959 50.46 24.60 5.53
N LYS A 960 51.80 24.69 5.61
CA LYS A 960 52.73 24.70 4.47
C LYS A 960 52.28 23.73 3.37
N LEU A 961 51.57 24.26 2.39
CA LEU A 961 51.53 23.77 1.02
C LEU A 961 52.16 24.89 0.21
N GLU A 962 53.48 24.93 0.23
CA GLU A 962 54.26 25.58 -0.81
C GLU A 962 53.87 24.89 -2.12
N MET A 963 52.93 25.49 -2.86
CA MET A 963 52.86 25.60 -4.31
C MET A 963 51.53 26.28 -4.71
N CYS A 964 51.69 27.51 -5.19
CA CYS A 964 50.84 28.33 -6.05
C CYS A 964 49.35 27.97 -6.25
N HIS A 965 48.48 28.94 -5.91
CA HIS A 965 47.32 29.53 -6.63
C HIS A 965 46.39 28.71 -7.57
N GLU A 966 46.76 27.53 -8.05
CA GLU A 966 45.92 26.62 -8.85
C GLU A 966 45.38 25.44 -8.03
N GLY A 967 46.13 24.91 -7.04
CA GLY A 967 45.79 23.65 -6.37
C GLY A 967 44.53 23.64 -5.49
N ILE A 968 44.18 24.71 -4.77
CA ILE A 968 42.95 24.76 -3.95
C ILE A 968 41.71 25.00 -4.83
N LYS A 969 41.89 25.78 -5.92
CA LYS A 969 40.86 26.05 -6.92
C LYS A 969 40.57 24.77 -7.73
N GLU A 970 41.62 24.04 -8.13
CA GLU A 970 41.51 22.71 -8.71
C GLU A 970 40.92 21.70 -7.71
N HIS A 971 41.30 21.66 -6.43
CA HIS A 971 40.72 20.69 -5.49
C HIS A 971 39.25 20.96 -5.15
N PHE A 972 38.80 22.22 -5.05
CA PHE A 972 37.38 22.51 -4.82
C PHE A 972 36.55 22.31 -6.10
N LEU A 973 37.10 22.61 -7.28
CA LEU A 973 36.45 22.31 -8.56
C LEU A 973 36.55 20.83 -8.94
N GLN A 974 37.59 20.10 -8.54
CA GLN A 974 37.72 18.64 -8.61
C GLN A 974 36.81 17.98 -7.57
N LEU A 975 36.59 18.59 -6.40
CA LEU A 975 35.58 18.12 -5.44
C LEU A 975 34.19 18.29 -6.03
N MET A 976 33.87 19.44 -6.64
CA MET A 976 32.59 19.67 -7.31
C MET A 976 32.44 18.89 -8.62
N ALA A 977 33.52 18.65 -9.37
CA ALA A 977 33.57 17.83 -10.57
C ALA A 977 33.51 16.33 -10.24
N SER A 978 34.15 15.87 -9.16
CA SER A 978 34.08 14.50 -8.64
C SER A 978 32.70 14.21 -8.04
N LEU A 979 32.10 15.18 -7.32
CA LEU A 979 30.69 15.14 -6.90
C LEU A 979 29.71 15.17 -8.09
N ALA A 980 30.15 15.65 -9.27
CA ALA A 980 29.38 15.68 -10.52
C ALA A 980 29.78 14.60 -11.55
N GLY A 981 30.81 13.79 -11.30
CA GLY A 981 31.37 12.77 -12.20
C GLY A 981 32.03 13.31 -13.49
N LEU A 982 32.73 14.44 -13.45
CA LEU A 982 33.30 15.18 -14.59
C LEU A 982 34.83 15.23 -14.59
N ASP A 983 35.50 14.17 -14.16
CA ASP A 983 36.97 14.12 -14.10
C ASP A 983 37.57 14.12 -15.53
N GLY A 984 38.41 15.13 -15.84
CA GLY A 984 39.22 15.17 -17.08
C GLY A 984 38.94 16.27 -18.12
N HIS A 985 38.08 17.26 -17.86
CA HIS A 985 37.91 18.41 -18.76
C HIS A 985 38.83 19.60 -18.38
N PRO A 986 39.69 20.10 -19.29
CA PRO A 986 40.50 21.28 -19.02
C PRO A 986 39.63 22.55 -19.07
N TRP A 987 39.54 23.26 -17.95
CA TRP A 987 38.86 24.55 -17.85
C TRP A 987 39.85 25.66 -18.19
N GLN A 988 39.73 26.31 -19.35
CA GLN A 988 40.52 27.52 -19.66
C GLN A 988 39.80 28.76 -19.13
N PHE A 989 40.48 29.56 -18.31
CA PHE A 989 40.02 30.86 -17.83
C PHE A 989 40.90 31.98 -18.38
N ASN A 990 40.26 33.03 -18.93
CA ASN A 990 40.91 34.28 -19.31
C ASN A 990 41.01 35.23 -18.09
N SER A 991 42.04 36.08 -18.09
CA SER A 991 42.64 36.86 -17.00
C SER A 991 41.73 37.75 -16.13
N LEU A 992 42.04 37.83 -14.83
CA LEU A 992 41.64 38.91 -13.90
C LEU A 992 42.19 40.27 -14.36
N VAL A 993 41.34 41.29 -14.47
CA VAL A 993 41.75 42.67 -14.75
C VAL A 993 41.45 43.55 -13.53
N TYR A 994 42.50 44.07 -12.89
CA TYR A 994 42.39 45.14 -11.90
C TYR A 994 42.47 46.49 -12.62
N SER A 995 41.45 47.34 -12.47
CA SER A 995 41.43 48.71 -13.01
C SER A 995 41.30 49.71 -11.85
N GLU A 996 42.11 50.77 -11.86
CA GLU A 996 42.04 51.88 -10.89
C GLU A 996 41.02 52.97 -11.30
N GLU A 997 40.35 52.85 -12.44
CA GLU A 997 39.45 53.88 -12.97
C GLU A 997 38.02 53.35 -13.15
N PHE A 998 37.20 53.32 -12.10
CA PHE A 998 35.74 53.41 -12.24
C PHE A 998 35.13 54.04 -10.98
N GLY A 999 34.81 55.33 -11.07
CA GLY A 999 34.01 56.06 -10.07
C GLY A 999 32.51 56.01 -10.39
N ASP A 1000 31.71 56.08 -9.32
CA ASP A 1000 30.24 56.21 -9.25
C ASP A 1000 29.41 55.24 -10.15
N ILE A 1001 28.85 54.20 -9.52
CA ILE A 1001 28.05 53.12 -10.14
C ILE A 1001 26.66 53.62 -10.64
N SER A 1002 26.30 54.89 -10.41
CA SER A 1002 25.01 55.45 -10.85
C SER A 1002 24.97 56.00 -12.28
N LYS A 1003 26.08 55.93 -13.03
CA LYS A 1003 26.14 56.18 -14.48
C LYS A 1003 26.52 54.92 -15.25
#